data_AF-A0A167BCC4-F1
#
_entry.id   AF-A0A167BCC4-F1
#
_cell.length_a   1.000
_cell.length_b   1.000
_cell.length_c   1.000
_cell.angle_alpha   90.00
_cell.angle_beta   90.00
_cell.angle_gamma   90.00
#
_symmetry.space_group_name_H-M   'P 1'
#
loop_
_entity.id
_entity.type
_entity.pdbx_description
1 polymer ?
#
loop_
_entity_poly.entity_id
_entity_poly.type
_entity_poly.pdbx_seq_one_letter_code
_entity_poly.pdbx_strand_id
1 'polypeptide(L)'
;MVLQSLAWLRPRRISIPRPSKIFTRKLMLPLAAVSVLSAKLLHIYAHRQALSTEDLLRWGASFFFQDVVFILFIRMLLEIRMPIFFILGSAFSMAVLILSCGTLACYMTIYTEPDWNNAGIVLDPAWWAVLPTGLASLAFVSAAMTVLAAATQQFWIVIADMTSDALLWPFRRCFAKGKYQSLTQGPSNKYEDDTLNPSDDQGLLGYRDDDSAEQGLHFETQLPAPSKSAIGGYIVCGAVAVATIITTMLRPHDSAYTLMSWTLPLQPIVDISGSGGPAAITSHNSGPNSISDILEGKTALSDPIPLSWLPEGPPLKGFEDWYHDGAEHYSAEADPLKVSNMQDDTLSDLRGKLADVDIRHVIVVKMESIRKDVFPVKQGGKIWKKLVDSTSNKTLSSEVKERLATLTPLANSLTCDYNDGFEHRNRTCRGGISANNAFTASTYTLKSVIATLCGIGPVAADFNVEAKSHFYQPCLTHVLHAFNAINHTESRKGSKEFQPYPWKSYYFQAATDSFDNQGALFPILGYQSDNVITKEYLQSESAKFGKSTLSDVNYFSIPEVALEDYIVDAFQVAKENNERVFLTHLTSTTHHAFGIPAEEKYVHMSENKDLEDLSNYINAVGYSDRWLTKLLGILEDQGVANQTLVVFSGDHGMPVAEDGIATYHNDETASFHVPIVFSHPNLPKVAVDDVVSTMQILPTVLDLLIESDSLSGESKRAATDLVKNYEGQSLLRPLRAAAENGHGDWQFSVTNPGGATLAARDGRNPNWRLTFPITSGQDWHFVDVSSNSSGIFSLSFDTLRNRAQAQLGTEVADWLEEAAIVSRWWLDENQRRWRFGKYAPAQEKED
;
A
#
# COMPACT_ATOMS: atom_id res chain seq x y z
N MET A 1 34.08 13.92 56.62
CA MET A 1 34.36 15.35 56.85
C MET A 1 34.49 15.99 55.48
N VAL A 2 33.64 16.87 54.95
CA VAL A 2 32.57 17.77 55.44
C VAL A 2 31.71 18.04 54.17
N LEU A 3 30.49 17.52 53.98
CA LEU A 3 29.17 18.06 54.36
C LEU A 3 29.06 19.59 54.44
N GLN A 4 28.67 20.23 53.33
CA GLN A 4 27.65 21.31 53.21
C GLN A 4 27.90 22.15 51.95
N SER A 5 26.98 22.07 50.98
CA SER A 5 26.50 23.18 50.11
C SER A 5 25.51 22.62 49.09
N LEU A 6 24.33 22.24 49.57
CA LEU A 6 23.15 21.90 48.78
C LEU A 6 21.96 22.58 49.45
N ALA A 7 21.45 23.66 48.85
CA ALA A 7 20.07 24.11 48.93
C ALA A 7 19.97 25.46 48.19
N TRP A 8 19.28 25.49 47.05
CA TRP A 8 18.41 26.58 46.54
C TRP A 8 18.19 26.45 45.02
N LEU A 9 17.61 25.33 44.59
CA LEU A 9 16.85 25.25 43.33
C LEU A 9 15.69 24.27 43.57
N ARG A 10 14.51 24.80 43.90
CA ARG A 10 13.26 24.02 43.87
C ARG A 10 12.91 23.76 42.39
N PRO A 11 12.58 22.52 42.00
CA PRO A 11 12.00 22.27 40.69
C PRO A 11 10.60 22.88 40.63
N ARG A 12 10.31 23.69 39.61
CA ARG A 12 8.92 24.00 39.24
C ARG A 12 8.24 22.66 38.94
N ARG A 13 7.33 22.22 39.82
CA ARG A 13 6.40 21.13 39.55
C ARG A 13 5.66 21.47 38.25
N ILE A 14 5.93 20.73 37.19
CA ILE A 14 5.06 20.64 36.04
C ILE A 14 3.80 19.93 36.55
N SER A 15 2.76 20.70 36.87
CA SER A 15 1.47 20.13 37.23
C SER A 15 0.78 19.69 35.96
N ILE A 16 0.62 18.38 35.79
CA ILE A 16 -0.27 17.81 34.79
C ILE A 16 -1.70 18.29 35.15
N PRO A 17 -2.45 18.95 34.24
CA PRO A 17 -3.80 19.42 34.54
C PRO A 17 -4.74 18.24 34.81
N ARG A 18 -5.61 18.37 35.82
CA ARG A 18 -6.72 17.42 36.03
C ARG A 18 -7.69 17.47 34.83
N PRO A 19 -8.30 16.33 34.42
CA PRO A 19 -9.13 16.22 33.21
C PRO A 19 -10.28 17.23 33.13
N SER A 20 -10.83 17.67 34.27
CA SER A 20 -11.95 18.60 34.33
C SER A 20 -11.63 20.05 33.94
N LYS A 21 -10.34 20.42 33.75
CA LYS A 21 -9.92 21.77 33.30
C LYS A 21 -9.62 21.87 31.80
N ILE A 22 -9.68 20.75 31.07
CA ILE A 22 -9.37 20.70 29.63
C ILE A 22 -10.49 21.33 28.79
N PHE A 23 -11.74 21.28 29.26
CA PHE A 23 -12.92 21.77 28.54
C PHE A 23 -13.32 23.21 28.88
N THR A 24 -12.34 24.13 28.92
CA THR A 24 -12.66 25.55 29.09
C THR A 24 -12.78 26.24 27.74
N ARG A 25 -13.67 27.26 27.64
CA ARG A 25 -13.78 28.15 26.46
C ARG A 25 -12.43 28.64 25.95
N LYS A 26 -11.47 28.80 26.87
CA LYS A 26 -10.14 29.34 26.57
C LYS A 26 -9.20 28.34 25.88
N LEU A 27 -9.46 27.04 25.92
CA LEU A 27 -8.59 26.02 25.31
C LEU A 27 -9.12 25.50 23.96
N MET A 28 -10.43 25.58 23.69
CA MET A 28 -11.04 25.04 22.46
C MET A 28 -10.56 25.72 21.16
N LEU A 29 -10.35 27.04 21.18
CA LEU A 29 -9.82 27.77 20.02
C LEU A 29 -8.33 27.42 19.76
N PRO A 30 -7.43 27.48 20.76
CA PRO A 30 -6.05 27.00 20.59
C PRO A 30 -5.94 25.55 20.12
N LEU A 31 -6.81 24.66 20.62
CA LEU A 31 -6.83 23.26 20.16
C LEU A 31 -7.18 23.16 18.68
N ALA A 32 -8.21 23.88 18.21
CA ALA A 32 -8.55 23.89 16.79
C ALA A 32 -7.42 24.48 15.94
N ALA A 33 -6.83 25.60 16.37
CA ALA A 33 -5.74 26.27 15.64
C ALA A 33 -4.48 25.42 15.54
N VAL A 34 -4.01 24.84 16.66
CA VAL A 34 -2.86 23.93 16.64
C VAL A 34 -3.15 22.71 15.78
N SER A 35 -4.35 22.12 15.90
CA SER A 35 -4.69 20.91 15.15
C SER A 35 -4.70 21.14 13.64
N VAL A 36 -5.44 22.14 13.17
CA VAL A 36 -5.57 22.38 11.73
C VAL A 36 -4.23 22.82 11.11
N LEU A 37 -3.44 23.63 11.81
CA LEU A 37 -2.16 24.11 11.30
C LEU A 37 -1.08 23.03 11.35
N SER A 38 -1.02 22.21 12.40
CA SER A 38 -0.09 21.07 12.45
C SER A 38 -0.38 20.06 11.34
N ALA A 39 -1.65 19.73 11.10
CA ALA A 39 -2.03 18.89 9.97
C ALA A 39 -1.68 19.53 8.62
N LYS A 40 -1.97 20.83 8.42
CA LYS A 40 -1.62 21.53 7.18
C LYS A 40 -0.11 21.56 6.90
N LEU A 41 0.70 21.78 7.93
CA LEU A 41 2.16 21.75 7.81
C LEU A 41 2.67 20.36 7.45
N LEU A 42 2.08 19.31 8.04
CA LEU A 42 2.40 17.93 7.67
C LEU A 42 2.02 17.64 6.21
N HIS A 43 0.82 18.03 5.78
CA HIS A 43 0.35 17.83 4.41
C HIS A 43 1.25 18.51 3.37
N ILE A 44 1.63 19.77 3.61
CA ILE A 44 2.59 20.49 2.75
C ILE A 44 3.95 19.78 2.75
N TYR A 45 4.39 19.26 3.90
CA TYR A 45 5.64 18.51 4.00
C TYR A 45 5.57 17.18 3.25
N ALA A 46 4.49 16.41 3.40
CA ALA A 46 4.28 15.12 2.76
C ALA A 46 4.36 15.25 1.23
N HIS A 47 3.68 16.25 0.67
CA HIS A 47 3.62 16.50 -0.77
C HIS A 47 4.63 17.56 -1.28
N ARG A 48 5.68 17.85 -0.51
CA ARG A 48 6.66 18.90 -0.85
C ARG A 48 7.37 18.65 -2.19
N GLN A 49 7.44 17.40 -2.64
CA GLN A 49 8.08 17.02 -3.91
C GLN A 49 7.17 17.32 -5.12
N ALA A 50 5.86 17.38 -4.93
CA ALA A 50 4.89 17.65 -5.99
C ALA A 50 4.91 19.13 -6.45
N LEU A 51 5.33 20.06 -5.59
CA LEU A 51 5.44 21.50 -5.87
C LEU A 51 6.90 21.93 -6.03
N SER A 52 7.14 22.93 -6.89
CA SER A 52 8.47 23.54 -6.96
C SER A 52 8.72 24.44 -5.75
N THR A 53 9.98 24.62 -5.37
CA THR A 53 10.35 25.57 -4.29
C THR A 53 9.88 27.00 -4.58
N GLU A 54 9.88 27.40 -5.86
CA GLU A 54 9.36 28.71 -6.28
C GLU A 54 7.85 28.83 -6.05
N ASP A 55 7.09 27.78 -6.40
CA ASP A 55 5.65 27.73 -6.18
C ASP A 55 5.30 27.80 -4.69
N LEU A 56 6.04 27.06 -3.85
CA LEU A 56 5.86 27.08 -2.39
C LEU A 56 6.12 28.48 -1.82
N LEU A 57 7.18 29.16 -2.25
CA LEU A 57 7.50 30.51 -1.79
C LEU A 57 6.48 31.55 -2.28
N ARG A 58 6.00 31.42 -3.52
CA ARG A 58 5.11 32.40 -4.15
C ARG A 58 3.66 32.24 -3.73
N TRP A 59 3.18 31.00 -3.60
CA TRP A 59 1.77 30.68 -3.39
C TRP A 59 1.47 30.00 -2.05
N GLY A 60 2.48 29.64 -1.25
CA GLY A 60 2.29 28.88 0.00
C GLY A 60 1.38 29.57 1.02
N ALA A 61 1.34 30.91 1.04
CA ALA A 61 0.41 31.65 1.90
C ALA A 61 -1.08 31.37 1.57
N SER A 62 -1.39 31.03 0.32
CA SER A 62 -2.77 30.72 -0.12
C SER A 62 -3.29 29.39 0.43
N PHE A 63 -2.40 28.45 0.77
CA PHE A 63 -2.79 27.12 1.26
C PHE A 63 -3.46 27.16 2.63
N PHE A 64 -3.21 28.21 3.40
CA PHE A 64 -3.76 28.41 4.74
C PHE A 64 -5.07 29.21 4.74
N PHE A 65 -5.58 29.65 3.58
CA PHE A 65 -6.77 30.50 3.54
C PHE A 65 -8.00 29.84 4.21
N GLN A 66 -8.29 28.58 3.86
CA GLN A 66 -9.41 27.85 4.45
C GLN A 66 -9.20 27.60 5.94
N ASP A 67 -7.98 27.31 6.38
CA ASP A 67 -7.65 27.08 7.78
C ASP A 67 -7.85 28.34 8.63
N VAL A 68 -7.45 29.51 8.12
CA VAL A 68 -7.69 30.80 8.76
C VAL A 68 -9.20 31.05 8.88
N VAL A 69 -9.97 30.84 7.81
CA VAL A 69 -11.44 30.98 7.84
C VAL A 69 -12.06 30.03 8.87
N PHE A 70 -11.61 28.78 8.92
CA PHE A 70 -12.07 27.79 9.90
C PHE A 70 -11.77 28.24 11.34
N ILE A 71 -10.55 28.69 11.64
CA ILE A 71 -10.18 29.18 12.98
C ILE A 71 -11.06 30.37 13.40
N LEU A 72 -11.31 31.32 12.49
CA LEU A 72 -12.18 32.47 12.75
C LEU A 72 -13.65 32.04 12.95
N PHE A 73 -14.11 31.03 12.23
CA PHE A 73 -15.43 30.45 12.40
C PHE A 73 -15.58 29.78 13.78
N ILE A 74 -14.59 28.99 14.22
CA ILE A 74 -14.56 28.41 15.58
C ILE A 74 -14.58 29.50 16.65
N ARG A 75 -13.78 30.56 16.48
CA ARG A 75 -13.80 31.72 17.38
C ARG A 75 -15.20 32.31 17.49
N MET A 76 -15.87 32.56 16.36
CA MET A 76 -17.23 33.08 16.33
C MET A 76 -18.21 32.16 17.10
N LEU A 77 -18.15 30.85 16.89
CA LEU A 77 -19.01 29.89 17.59
C LEU A 77 -18.80 29.90 19.11
N LEU A 78 -17.54 30.01 19.56
CA LEU A 78 -17.18 30.00 20.98
C LEU A 78 -17.50 31.32 21.70
N GLU A 79 -17.59 32.44 20.97
CA GLU A 79 -17.93 33.77 21.50
C GLU A 79 -19.45 34.00 21.63
N ILE A 80 -20.27 33.36 20.79
CA ILE A 80 -21.73 33.45 20.87
C ILE A 80 -22.20 32.94 22.24
N ARG A 81 -22.98 33.77 22.96
CA ARG A 81 -23.44 33.48 24.34
C ARG A 81 -24.49 32.37 24.45
N MET A 82 -24.92 31.80 23.33
CA MET A 82 -25.91 30.72 23.27
C MET A 82 -25.22 29.35 23.46
N PRO A 83 -25.66 28.50 24.41
CA PRO A 83 -25.01 27.23 24.72
C PRO A 83 -24.80 26.28 23.53
N ILE A 84 -25.75 26.25 22.59
CA ILE A 84 -25.69 25.37 21.42
C ILE A 84 -24.49 25.66 20.51
N PHE A 85 -24.12 26.93 20.32
CA PHE A 85 -22.98 27.32 19.49
C PHE A 85 -21.65 27.00 20.18
N PHE A 86 -21.59 27.10 21.51
CA PHE A 86 -20.43 26.67 22.27
C PHE A 86 -20.21 25.15 22.18
N ILE A 87 -21.28 24.36 22.29
CA ILE A 87 -21.23 22.90 22.12
C ILE A 87 -20.76 22.57 20.71
N LEU A 88 -21.33 23.21 19.69
CA LEU A 88 -20.97 23.01 18.29
C LEU A 88 -19.49 23.37 18.03
N GLY A 89 -19.02 24.52 18.50
CA GLY A 89 -17.63 24.94 18.37
C GLY A 89 -16.66 23.97 19.07
N SER A 90 -17.03 23.48 20.26
CA SER A 90 -16.23 22.49 20.99
C SER A 90 -16.21 21.14 20.27
N ALA A 91 -17.32 20.71 19.68
CA ALA A 91 -17.42 19.48 18.91
C ALA A 91 -16.53 19.54 17.66
N PHE A 92 -16.56 20.65 16.90
CA PHE A 92 -15.67 20.85 15.77
C PHE A 92 -14.19 20.88 16.18
N SER A 93 -13.85 21.56 17.29
CA SER A 93 -12.48 21.56 17.83
C SER A 93 -12.01 20.15 18.20
N MET A 94 -12.88 19.31 18.76
CA MET A 94 -12.54 17.92 19.10
C MET A 94 -12.41 17.05 17.86
N ALA A 95 -13.30 17.20 16.88
CA ALA A 95 -13.25 16.46 15.63
C ALA A 95 -11.94 16.73 14.87
N VAL A 96 -11.54 18.01 14.73
CA VAL A 96 -10.27 18.34 14.06
C VAL A 96 -9.05 17.86 14.84
N LEU A 97 -9.11 17.83 16.18
CA LEU A 97 -8.05 17.23 17.00
C LEU A 97 -7.92 15.73 16.72
N ILE A 98 -9.03 14.99 16.67
CA ILE A 98 -9.02 13.55 16.39
C ILE A 98 -8.43 13.27 15.00
N LEU A 99 -8.91 13.97 13.96
CA LEU A 99 -8.40 13.81 12.59
C LEU A 99 -6.92 14.17 12.50
N SER A 100 -6.50 15.27 13.14
CA SER A 100 -5.09 15.70 13.11
C SER A 100 -4.19 14.73 13.85
N CYS A 101 -4.63 14.21 15.01
CA CYS A 101 -3.90 13.18 15.75
C CYS A 101 -3.76 11.90 14.92
N GLY A 102 -4.82 11.47 14.24
CA GLY A 102 -4.79 10.32 13.34
C GLY A 102 -3.81 10.51 12.19
N THR A 103 -3.84 11.68 11.54
CA THR A 103 -2.94 12.01 10.41
C THR A 103 -1.47 11.98 10.84
N LEU A 104 -1.13 12.69 11.93
CA LEU A 104 0.25 12.74 12.43
C LEU A 104 0.72 11.37 12.95
N ALA A 105 -0.14 10.61 13.63
CA ALA A 105 0.20 9.29 14.11
C ALA A 105 0.46 8.31 12.96
N CYS A 106 -0.40 8.31 11.94
CA CYS A 106 -0.23 7.53 10.72
C CYS A 106 1.10 7.86 10.04
N TYR A 107 1.39 9.15 9.83
CA TYR A 107 2.65 9.55 9.21
C TYR A 107 3.88 9.18 10.05
N MET A 108 3.82 9.25 11.38
CA MET A 108 4.94 8.81 12.22
C MET A 108 5.14 7.29 12.19
N THR A 109 4.09 6.50 11.95
CA THR A 109 4.17 5.03 11.92
C THR A 109 4.51 4.50 10.54
N ILE A 110 3.89 5.01 9.47
CA ILE A 110 4.02 4.45 8.11
C ILE A 110 4.43 5.48 7.04
N TYR A 111 4.81 6.70 7.44
CA TYR A 111 5.26 7.79 6.55
C TYR A 111 4.28 8.22 5.46
N THR A 112 2.99 7.95 5.66
CA THR A 112 1.91 8.31 4.72
C THR A 112 0.72 8.94 5.44
N GLU A 113 0.02 9.84 4.75
CA GLU A 113 -1.23 10.42 5.24
C GLU A 113 -2.39 9.46 4.94
N PRO A 114 -3.35 9.29 5.88
CA PRO A 114 -4.54 8.50 5.61
C PRO A 114 -5.43 9.22 4.61
N ASP A 115 -6.03 8.48 3.66
CA ASP A 115 -7.01 9.04 2.73
C ASP A 115 -8.36 9.25 3.44
N TRP A 116 -8.53 10.44 4.01
CA TRP A 116 -9.76 10.82 4.70
C TRP A 116 -10.99 10.90 3.78
N ASN A 117 -10.83 10.92 2.45
CA ASN A 117 -11.95 10.86 1.51
C ASN A 117 -12.54 9.45 1.45
N ASN A 118 -11.73 8.42 1.71
CA ASN A 118 -12.16 7.03 1.78
C ASN A 118 -12.42 6.60 3.23
N ALA A 119 -13.36 7.28 3.91
CA ALA A 119 -13.72 6.98 5.31
C ALA A 119 -14.23 5.54 5.54
N GLY A 120 -14.55 4.80 4.47
CA GLY A 120 -14.86 3.37 4.51
C GLY A 120 -13.69 2.52 5.03
N ILE A 121 -12.44 2.94 4.81
CA ILE A 121 -11.22 2.27 5.31
C ILE A 121 -11.24 2.17 6.84
N VAL A 122 -11.62 3.25 7.53
CA VAL A 122 -11.65 3.29 9.00
C VAL A 122 -12.74 2.37 9.57
N LEU A 123 -13.78 2.08 8.78
CA LEU A 123 -14.85 1.18 9.16
C LEU A 123 -14.56 -0.28 8.79
N ASP A 124 -13.53 -0.54 7.98
CA ASP A 124 -13.17 -1.90 7.60
C ASP A 124 -12.54 -2.65 8.79
N PRO A 125 -13.07 -3.84 9.17
CA PRO A 125 -12.48 -4.67 10.22
C PRO A 125 -10.98 -4.94 10.07
N ALA A 126 -10.47 -5.04 8.84
CA ALA A 126 -9.04 -5.26 8.57
C ALA A 126 -8.17 -4.10 9.05
N TRP A 127 -8.67 -2.86 8.99
CA TRP A 127 -7.98 -1.68 9.50
C TRP A 127 -7.79 -1.74 11.03
N TRP A 128 -8.78 -2.26 11.76
CA TRP A 128 -8.73 -2.39 13.22
C TRP A 128 -7.69 -3.42 13.69
N ALA A 129 -7.38 -4.42 12.88
CA ALA A 129 -6.34 -5.40 13.19
C ALA A 129 -4.94 -4.77 13.24
N VAL A 130 -4.72 -3.68 12.51
CA VAL A 130 -3.43 -2.98 12.44
C VAL A 130 -3.34 -1.84 13.45
N LEU A 131 -4.48 -1.33 13.96
CA LEU A 131 -4.56 -0.22 14.92
C LEU A 131 -3.63 -0.33 16.15
N PRO A 132 -3.42 -1.50 16.77
CA PRO A 132 -2.53 -1.62 17.93
C PRO A 132 -1.11 -1.11 17.69
N THR A 133 -0.61 -1.19 16.45
CA THR A 133 0.72 -0.70 16.05
C THR A 133 0.84 0.83 16.12
N GLY A 134 -0.26 1.57 16.00
CA GLY A 134 -0.29 3.05 16.00
C GLY A 134 -0.71 3.70 17.33
N LEU A 135 -1.16 2.92 18.32
CA LEU A 135 -1.72 3.47 19.58
C LEU A 135 -0.72 4.33 20.37
N ALA A 136 0.56 3.92 20.41
CA ALA A 136 1.59 4.67 21.12
C ALA A 136 1.85 6.04 20.44
N SER A 137 1.96 6.05 19.11
CA SER A 137 2.07 7.26 18.29
C SER A 137 0.88 8.18 18.50
N LEU A 138 -0.35 7.63 18.48
CA LEU A 138 -1.58 8.38 18.68
C LEU A 138 -1.65 9.03 20.08
N ALA A 139 -1.29 8.27 21.12
CA ALA A 139 -1.26 8.78 22.49
C ALA A 139 -0.22 9.90 22.67
N PHE A 140 0.97 9.72 22.09
CA PHE A 140 2.04 10.71 22.11
C PHE A 140 1.63 12.02 21.40
N VAL A 141 1.10 11.92 20.17
CA VAL A 141 0.66 13.09 19.38
C VAL A 141 -0.45 13.84 20.09
N SER A 142 -1.46 13.12 20.58
CA SER A 142 -2.58 13.73 21.32
C SER A 142 -2.12 14.52 22.55
N ALA A 143 -1.19 13.94 23.32
CA ALA A 143 -0.58 14.62 24.47
C ALA A 143 0.24 15.85 24.04
N ALA A 144 1.09 15.71 23.02
CA ALA A 144 1.94 16.78 22.51
C ALA A 144 1.11 17.96 21.98
N MET A 145 0.08 17.70 21.20
CA MET A 145 -0.83 18.72 20.66
C MET A 145 -1.61 19.45 21.76
N THR A 146 -2.11 18.71 22.75
CA THR A 146 -2.82 19.31 23.88
C THR A 146 -1.91 20.22 24.71
N VAL A 147 -0.67 19.77 24.97
CA VAL A 147 0.34 20.58 25.68
C VAL A 147 0.71 21.82 24.87
N LEU A 148 0.92 21.68 23.56
CA LEU A 148 1.24 22.78 22.67
C LEU A 148 0.10 23.82 22.63
N ALA A 149 -1.15 23.37 22.52
CA ALA A 149 -2.33 24.24 22.55
C ALA A 149 -2.45 24.99 23.88
N ALA A 150 -2.20 24.33 25.01
CA ALA A 150 -2.22 24.97 26.33
C ALA A 150 -1.08 25.99 26.49
N ALA A 151 0.14 25.66 26.02
CA ALA A 151 1.30 26.54 26.08
C ALA A 151 1.16 27.78 25.18
N THR A 152 0.50 27.64 24.04
CA THR A 152 0.29 28.71 23.04
C THR A 152 -1.08 29.37 23.12
N GLN A 153 -1.86 29.08 24.17
CA GLN A 153 -3.25 29.53 24.31
C GLN A 153 -3.43 31.04 24.13
N GLN A 154 -2.64 31.86 24.83
CA GLN A 154 -2.74 33.32 24.75
C GLN A 154 -2.36 33.85 23.37
N PHE A 155 -1.38 33.21 22.72
CA PHE A 155 -0.94 33.59 21.39
C PHE A 155 -2.08 33.42 20.38
N TRP A 156 -2.72 32.26 20.33
CA TRP A 156 -3.80 31.99 19.36
C TRP A 156 -5.04 32.85 19.57
N ILE A 157 -5.41 33.14 20.83
CA ILE A 157 -6.54 34.03 21.14
C ILE A 157 -6.24 35.44 20.60
N VAL A 158 -5.07 36.00 20.93
CA VAL A 158 -4.68 37.34 20.50
C VAL A 158 -4.59 37.45 18.98
N ILE A 159 -4.01 36.45 18.30
CA ILE A 159 -3.90 36.44 16.84
C ILE A 159 -5.29 36.39 16.19
N ALA A 160 -6.20 35.56 16.70
CA ALA A 160 -7.54 35.46 16.14
C ALA A 160 -8.36 36.74 16.36
N ASP A 161 -8.19 37.41 17.51
CA ASP A 161 -8.77 38.72 17.80
C ASP A 161 -8.24 39.79 16.83
N MET A 162 -6.92 39.91 16.73
CA MET A 162 -6.26 40.89 15.84
C MET A 162 -6.64 40.69 14.38
N THR A 163 -6.69 39.44 13.92
CA THR A 163 -7.05 39.10 12.54
C THR A 163 -8.52 39.40 12.26
N SER A 164 -9.43 39.03 13.16
CA SER A 164 -10.86 39.33 13.04
C SER A 164 -11.12 40.84 12.95
N ASP A 165 -10.49 41.60 13.85
CA ASP A 165 -10.64 43.05 13.89
C ASP A 165 -10.02 43.73 12.66
N ALA A 166 -8.85 43.29 12.21
CA ALA A 166 -8.22 43.81 10.99
C ALA A 166 -9.09 43.58 9.74
N LEU A 167 -9.69 42.39 9.60
CA LEU A 167 -10.56 42.04 8.47
C LEU A 167 -11.91 42.78 8.51
N LEU A 168 -12.48 42.98 9.70
CA LEU A 168 -13.79 43.63 9.88
C LEU A 168 -13.70 45.16 9.98
N TRP A 169 -12.52 45.73 10.20
CA TRP A 169 -12.31 47.17 10.35
C TRP A 169 -12.86 48.02 9.18
N PRO A 170 -12.66 47.64 7.90
CA PRO A 170 -13.23 48.38 6.77
C PRO A 170 -14.77 48.36 6.77
N PHE A 171 -15.37 47.20 7.08
CA PHE A 171 -16.82 47.03 7.13
C PHE A 171 -17.44 47.80 8.30
N ARG A 172 -16.85 47.72 9.50
CA ARG A 172 -17.30 48.50 10.65
C ARG A 172 -17.27 50.00 10.36
N ARG A 173 -16.27 50.50 9.63
CA ARG A 173 -16.17 51.92 9.27
C ARG A 173 -17.16 52.36 8.18
N CYS A 174 -17.53 51.45 7.26
CA CYS A 174 -18.54 51.71 6.23
C CYS A 174 -19.99 51.63 6.76
N PHE A 175 -20.26 50.68 7.67
CA PHE A 175 -21.59 50.47 8.26
C PHE A 175 -21.85 51.26 9.56
N ALA A 176 -20.83 51.83 10.20
CA ALA A 176 -20.99 52.71 11.38
C ALA A 176 -21.77 54.01 11.12
N LYS A 177 -22.20 54.27 9.89
CA LYS A 177 -23.18 55.35 9.59
C LYS A 177 -24.64 54.92 9.77
N GLY A 178 -24.94 53.62 9.95
CA GLY A 178 -26.28 53.12 10.28
C GLY A 178 -26.34 52.63 11.72
N LYS A 179 -27.23 53.21 12.54
CA LYS A 179 -27.49 52.77 13.92
C LYS A 179 -27.98 51.31 13.93
N TYR A 180 -27.07 50.34 14.11
CA TYR A 180 -27.42 48.97 14.44
C TYR A 180 -27.51 48.83 15.96
N GLN A 181 -28.73 48.84 16.50
CA GLN A 181 -28.99 48.50 17.90
C GLN A 181 -28.68 47.02 18.10
N SER A 182 -27.69 46.73 18.95
CA SER A 182 -27.35 45.37 19.36
C SER A 182 -28.46 44.78 20.24
N LEU A 183 -29.21 43.82 19.69
CA LEU A 183 -30.02 42.87 20.44
C LEU A 183 -29.07 41.92 21.18
N THR A 184 -28.63 42.26 22.40
CA THR A 184 -28.13 41.31 23.44
C THR A 184 -27.54 42.07 24.65
N GLN A 185 -28.37 42.73 25.44
CA GLN A 185 -28.04 43.04 26.84
C GLN A 185 -29.25 42.71 27.72
N GLY A 186 -29.24 41.51 28.29
CA GLY A 186 -30.02 41.18 29.49
C GLY A 186 -29.08 41.13 30.70
N PRO A 187 -29.54 41.48 31.92
CA PRO A 187 -28.69 41.71 33.08
C PRO A 187 -28.11 40.40 33.65
N SER A 188 -26.91 40.50 34.23
CA SER A 188 -26.14 39.39 34.82
C SER A 188 -26.72 38.95 36.17
N ASN A 189 -27.26 37.73 36.26
CA ASN A 189 -27.41 37.06 37.55
C ASN A 189 -26.10 36.35 37.92
N LYS A 190 -25.62 36.65 39.13
CA LYS A 190 -24.53 35.94 39.82
C LYS A 190 -24.94 34.47 40.01
N TYR A 191 -24.07 33.55 39.65
CA TYR A 191 -24.08 32.18 40.18
C TYR A 191 -22.76 31.94 40.91
N GLU A 192 -22.91 31.34 42.09
CA GLU A 192 -21.94 31.15 43.16
C GLU A 192 -20.68 30.39 42.73
N ASP A 193 -19.57 30.82 43.30
CA ASP A 193 -18.27 30.15 43.33
C ASP A 193 -18.32 29.10 44.44
N ASP A 194 -18.23 27.82 44.07
CA ASP A 194 -18.19 26.71 45.01
C ASP A 194 -16.79 26.09 44.97
N THR A 195 -16.25 25.91 46.18
CA THR A 195 -15.02 25.18 46.58
C THR A 195 -13.69 25.94 46.63
N LEU A 196 -13.23 26.22 47.86
CA LEU A 196 -12.17 25.42 48.53
C LEU A 196 -11.68 26.06 49.84
N ASN A 197 -11.72 25.28 50.95
CA ASN A 197 -10.63 25.27 51.93
C ASN A 197 -10.70 24.02 52.82
N PRO A 198 -9.59 23.27 53.01
CA PRO A 198 -9.38 22.42 54.18
C PRO A 198 -8.47 23.12 55.21
N SER A 199 -8.98 23.12 56.45
CA SER A 199 -8.34 23.13 57.79
C SER A 199 -6.82 23.30 57.94
N ASP A 200 -6.37 24.23 58.81
CA ASP A 200 -6.01 23.92 60.22
C ASP A 200 -5.56 25.17 61.04
N ASP A 201 -5.90 25.10 62.32
CA ASP A 201 -5.58 25.88 63.54
C ASP A 201 -4.40 26.89 63.59
N GLN A 202 -4.67 28.10 64.11
CA GLN A 202 -4.22 28.60 65.44
C GLN A 202 -4.52 30.11 65.57
N GLY A 203 -5.15 30.51 66.68
CA GLY A 203 -5.63 31.86 66.93
C GLY A 203 -4.57 32.85 67.44
N LEU A 204 -4.82 34.15 67.26
CA LEU A 204 -4.84 35.19 68.31
C LEU A 204 -5.11 36.58 67.69
N LEU A 205 -6.06 37.31 68.30
CA LEU A 205 -6.13 38.77 68.51
C LEU A 205 -5.48 39.73 67.50
N GLY A 206 -6.27 40.66 66.96
CA GLY A 206 -5.73 41.87 66.32
C GLY A 206 -6.77 42.78 65.67
N TYR A 207 -7.35 43.66 66.47
CA TYR A 207 -8.15 44.82 66.06
C TYR A 207 -7.26 45.84 65.31
N ARG A 208 -7.77 46.43 64.21
CA ARG A 208 -7.66 47.85 63.76
C ARG A 208 -7.48 48.01 62.24
N ASP A 209 -8.25 48.99 61.76
CA ASP A 209 -8.22 49.67 60.46
C ASP A 209 -6.81 50.06 59.97
N ASP A 210 -6.59 49.97 58.65
CA ASP A 210 -6.26 51.15 57.83
C ASP A 210 -6.27 50.81 56.32
N ASP A 211 -7.17 51.51 55.62
CA ASP A 211 -7.12 52.09 54.28
C ASP A 211 -6.33 51.48 53.10
N SER A 212 -7.11 51.34 52.01
CA SER A 212 -6.85 51.81 50.63
C SER A 212 -6.11 50.91 49.61
N ALA A 213 -6.89 50.33 48.68
CA ALA A 213 -6.86 50.59 47.23
C ALA A 213 -7.33 49.37 46.40
N GLU A 214 -8.64 49.08 46.41
CA GLU A 214 -9.29 48.31 45.34
C GLU A 214 -9.64 49.25 44.18
N GLN A 215 -8.99 49.07 43.03
CA GLN A 215 -9.50 49.53 41.74
C GLN A 215 -9.96 48.30 40.95
N GLY A 216 -11.26 48.04 41.03
CA GLY A 216 -11.96 47.10 40.16
C GLY A 216 -11.97 47.59 38.72
N LEU A 217 -11.59 46.70 37.79
CA LEU A 217 -11.57 46.96 36.37
C LEU A 217 -13.01 46.93 35.82
N HIS A 218 -13.62 48.10 35.67
CA HIS A 218 -14.86 48.29 34.90
C HIS A 218 -14.61 47.96 33.42
N PHE A 219 -15.33 46.97 32.87
CA PHE A 219 -15.39 46.73 31.42
C PHE A 219 -16.45 47.66 30.80
N GLU A 220 -16.10 48.92 30.62
CA GLU A 220 -16.80 49.81 29.70
C GLU A 220 -16.36 49.53 28.26
N THR A 221 -17.34 49.61 27.36
CA THR A 221 -17.23 49.36 25.92
C THR A 221 -16.55 50.54 25.21
N GLN A 222 -15.27 50.74 25.47
CA GLN A 222 -14.35 51.44 24.59
C GLN A 222 -13.07 50.61 24.52
N LEU A 223 -12.80 50.02 23.34
CA LEU A 223 -11.49 49.42 23.06
C LEU A 223 -10.42 50.48 23.40
N PRO A 224 -9.54 50.26 24.39
CA PRO A 224 -8.44 51.18 24.62
C PRO A 224 -7.64 51.26 23.31
N ALA A 225 -7.23 52.47 22.93
CA ALA A 225 -6.36 52.65 21.78
C ALA A 225 -5.19 51.65 21.90
N PRO A 226 -4.93 50.81 20.89
CA PRO A 226 -3.91 49.77 21.00
C PRO A 226 -2.60 50.42 21.45
N SER A 227 -1.91 49.80 22.40
CA SER A 227 -0.57 50.25 22.79
C SER A 227 0.29 50.37 21.53
N LYS A 228 1.28 51.29 21.51
CA LYS A 228 2.16 51.44 20.33
C LYS A 228 2.82 50.11 19.89
N SER A 229 2.98 49.16 20.83
CA SER A 229 3.43 47.79 20.56
C SER A 229 2.35 46.86 19.94
N ALA A 230 1.07 47.05 20.25
CA ALA A 230 -0.03 46.27 19.68
C ALA A 230 -0.36 46.68 18.24
N ILE A 231 -0.15 47.95 17.86
CA ILE A 231 -0.34 48.45 16.48
C ILE A 231 0.48 47.63 15.48
N GLY A 232 1.72 47.28 15.82
CA GLY A 232 2.57 46.42 14.98
C GLY A 232 1.93 45.05 14.73
N GLY A 233 1.32 44.44 15.76
CA GLY A 233 0.62 43.16 15.65
C GLY A 233 -0.59 43.20 14.71
N TYR A 234 -1.42 44.24 14.81
CA TYR A 234 -2.55 44.45 13.89
C TYR A 234 -2.11 44.65 12.44
N ILE A 235 -1.02 45.40 12.22
CA ILE A 235 -0.45 45.60 10.87
C ILE A 235 0.03 44.27 10.30
N VAL A 236 0.75 43.47 11.09
CA VAL A 236 1.26 42.16 10.64
C VAL A 236 0.11 41.19 10.35
N CYS A 237 -0.86 41.03 11.26
CA CYS A 237 -2.00 40.14 11.04
C CYS A 237 -2.84 40.57 9.83
N GLY A 238 -3.08 41.88 9.68
CA GLY A 238 -3.76 42.43 8.52
C GLY A 238 -2.99 42.20 7.22
N ALA A 239 -1.67 42.43 7.21
CA ALA A 239 -0.83 42.19 6.04
C ALA A 239 -0.78 40.71 5.64
N VAL A 240 -0.68 39.79 6.60
CA VAL A 240 -0.72 38.34 6.35
C VAL A 240 -2.08 37.94 5.78
N ALA A 241 -3.19 38.38 6.39
CA ALA A 241 -4.52 38.06 5.90
C ALA A 241 -4.77 38.60 4.47
N VAL A 242 -4.33 39.84 4.19
CA VAL A 242 -4.40 40.43 2.85
C VAL A 242 -3.51 39.66 1.87
N ALA A 243 -2.28 39.28 2.25
CA ALA A 243 -1.40 38.49 1.42
C ALA A 243 -2.00 37.12 1.09
N THR A 244 -2.58 36.42 2.08
CA THR A 244 -3.28 35.15 1.88
C THR A 244 -4.47 35.31 0.93
N ILE A 245 -5.27 36.38 1.06
CA ILE A 245 -6.39 36.65 0.14
C ILE A 245 -5.88 36.92 -1.28
N ILE A 246 -4.91 37.82 -1.44
CA ILE A 246 -4.36 38.20 -2.75
C ILE A 246 -3.73 36.98 -3.43
N THR A 247 -2.90 36.21 -2.71
CA THR A 247 -2.27 35.01 -3.27
C THR A 247 -3.30 33.94 -3.63
N THR A 248 -4.38 33.80 -2.86
CA THR A 248 -5.49 32.88 -3.21
C THR A 248 -6.24 33.31 -4.47
N MET A 249 -6.42 34.61 -4.69
CA MET A 249 -7.09 35.13 -5.88
C MET A 249 -6.22 35.13 -7.15
N LEU A 250 -4.90 35.31 -6.99
CA LEU A 250 -3.96 35.47 -8.11
C LEU A 250 -3.24 34.17 -8.51
N ARG A 251 -3.31 33.11 -7.70
CA ARG A 251 -2.63 31.85 -8.02
C ARG A 251 -3.15 31.22 -9.32
N PRO A 252 -2.32 30.43 -10.02
CA PRO A 252 -2.78 29.72 -11.22
C PRO A 252 -3.93 28.78 -10.90
N HIS A 253 -4.81 28.57 -11.89
CA HIS A 253 -5.89 27.59 -11.79
C HIS A 253 -5.31 26.20 -12.09
N ASP A 254 -4.62 25.64 -11.11
CA ASP A 254 -4.09 24.28 -11.11
C ASP A 254 -4.65 23.54 -9.89
N SER A 255 -4.97 22.27 -10.07
CA SER A 255 -5.51 21.40 -9.03
C SER A 255 -4.54 21.15 -7.89
N ALA A 256 -3.23 21.19 -8.14
CA ALA A 256 -2.18 21.08 -7.14
C ALA A 256 -2.36 22.12 -6.02
N TYR A 257 -2.60 23.38 -6.39
CA TYR A 257 -2.83 24.45 -5.41
C TYR A 257 -4.18 24.28 -4.69
N THR A 258 -5.17 23.72 -5.36
CA THR A 258 -6.49 23.45 -4.77
C THR A 258 -6.41 22.35 -3.71
N LEU A 259 -5.77 21.23 -4.05
CA LEU A 259 -5.52 20.09 -3.16
C LEU A 259 -4.76 20.54 -1.90
N MET A 260 -3.68 21.30 -2.07
CA MET A 260 -2.88 21.85 -0.97
C MET A 260 -3.65 22.79 -0.04
N SER A 261 -4.77 23.35 -0.49
CA SER A 261 -5.55 24.35 0.27
C SER A 261 -6.70 23.78 1.09
N TRP A 262 -7.07 22.51 0.91
CA TRP A 262 -8.20 21.92 1.63
C TRP A 262 -7.94 21.85 3.13
N THR A 263 -8.83 22.42 3.92
CA THR A 263 -8.74 22.29 5.38
C THR A 263 -9.17 20.89 5.82
N LEU A 264 -8.46 20.31 6.79
CA LEU A 264 -8.67 18.92 7.25
C LEU A 264 -10.13 18.57 7.57
N PRO A 265 -10.93 19.42 8.25
CA PRO A 265 -12.34 19.12 8.54
C PRO A 265 -13.24 18.96 7.30
N LEU A 266 -12.82 19.46 6.14
CA LEU A 266 -13.58 19.37 4.90
C LEU A 266 -13.19 18.17 4.04
N GLN A 267 -12.01 17.57 4.27
CA GLN A 267 -11.55 16.42 3.49
C GLN A 267 -12.58 15.27 3.47
N PRO A 268 -13.14 14.79 4.60
CA PRO A 268 -14.10 13.67 4.57
C PRO A 268 -15.43 13.93 3.84
N ILE A 269 -15.72 15.19 3.47
CA ILE A 269 -17.04 15.62 2.98
C ILE A 269 -16.96 16.07 1.52
N VAL A 270 -15.79 16.50 1.06
CA VAL A 270 -15.62 17.06 -0.26
C VAL A 270 -15.14 15.98 -1.21
N ASP A 271 -15.94 15.72 -2.25
CA ASP A 271 -15.49 14.90 -3.36
C ASP A 271 -14.52 15.70 -4.24
N ILE A 272 -13.24 15.32 -4.22
CA ILE A 272 -12.18 15.96 -5.00
C ILE A 272 -11.98 15.26 -6.36
N SER A 273 -12.87 14.32 -6.72
CA SER A 273 -12.78 13.41 -7.88
C SER A 273 -12.55 14.07 -9.25
N GLY A 274 -12.70 15.39 -9.38
CA GLY A 274 -12.52 16.11 -10.64
C GLY A 274 -11.16 16.77 -10.88
N SER A 275 -10.38 17.12 -9.84
CA SER A 275 -9.28 18.07 -10.06
C SER A 275 -7.90 17.44 -10.31
N GLY A 276 -7.62 16.21 -9.87
CA GLY A 276 -6.28 15.60 -10.05
C GLY A 276 -6.26 14.08 -10.28
N GLY A 277 -7.43 13.44 -10.37
CA GLY A 277 -7.56 12.00 -10.60
C GLY A 277 -7.72 11.62 -12.08
N PRO A 278 -8.23 10.42 -12.38
CA PRO A 278 -8.36 9.87 -13.74
C PRO A 278 -9.12 10.79 -14.72
N ALA A 279 -10.08 11.56 -14.22
CA ALA A 279 -10.90 12.47 -15.01
C ALA A 279 -10.15 13.71 -15.52
N ALA A 280 -8.99 14.05 -14.94
CA ALA A 280 -8.24 15.26 -15.27
C ALA A 280 -7.33 15.12 -16.52
N ILE A 281 -7.24 13.92 -17.11
CA ILE A 281 -6.34 13.64 -18.23
C ILE A 281 -6.91 14.21 -19.53
N THR A 282 -6.24 15.20 -20.10
CA THR A 282 -6.51 15.71 -21.44
C THR A 282 -5.56 15.07 -22.46
N SER A 283 -6.11 14.55 -23.56
CA SER A 283 -5.29 14.09 -24.69
C SER A 283 -4.86 15.30 -25.54
N HIS A 284 -3.57 15.40 -25.78
CA HIS A 284 -2.93 16.37 -26.66
C HIS A 284 -2.58 15.76 -28.03
N ASN A 285 -2.45 14.44 -28.13
CA ASN A 285 -2.19 13.71 -29.37
C ASN A 285 -3.42 12.91 -29.82
N SER A 286 -4.28 13.53 -30.63
CA SER A 286 -5.45 12.89 -31.24
C SER A 286 -5.23 12.69 -32.73
N GLY A 287 -5.15 11.44 -33.18
CA GLY A 287 -4.98 11.10 -34.59
C GLY A 287 -5.26 9.62 -34.87
N PRO A 288 -5.42 9.23 -36.15
CA PRO A 288 -5.69 7.85 -36.53
C PRO A 288 -4.60 6.91 -36.01
N ASN A 289 -4.99 5.80 -35.38
CA ASN A 289 -4.12 4.83 -34.69
C ASN A 289 -3.47 5.35 -33.39
N SER A 290 -3.97 6.45 -32.81
CA SER A 290 -3.60 6.81 -31.44
C SER A 290 -4.14 5.77 -30.45
N ILE A 291 -3.53 5.70 -29.26
CA ILE A 291 -4.04 4.81 -28.21
C ILE A 291 -5.47 5.15 -27.80
N SER A 292 -5.87 6.43 -27.90
CA SER A 292 -7.24 6.86 -27.63
C SER A 292 -8.21 6.23 -28.63
N ASP A 293 -7.88 6.26 -29.93
CA ASP A 293 -8.71 5.66 -30.99
C ASP A 293 -8.79 4.13 -30.83
N ILE A 294 -7.72 3.48 -30.36
CA ILE A 294 -7.68 2.02 -30.11
C ILE A 294 -8.64 1.62 -28.98
N LEU A 295 -8.77 2.46 -27.95
CA LEU A 295 -9.52 2.16 -26.72
C LEU A 295 -10.96 2.68 -26.75
N GLU A 296 -11.28 3.66 -27.58
CA GLU A 296 -12.59 4.30 -27.59
C GLU A 296 -13.73 3.32 -27.87
N GLY A 297 -14.68 3.22 -26.93
CA GLY A 297 -15.85 2.34 -27.04
C GLY A 297 -15.53 0.84 -27.01
N LYS A 298 -14.29 0.45 -26.69
CA LYS A 298 -13.87 -0.95 -26.56
C LYS A 298 -13.94 -1.45 -25.12
N THR A 299 -14.14 -2.76 -24.98
CA THR A 299 -14.14 -3.52 -23.72
C THR A 299 -13.50 -4.87 -23.98
N ALA A 300 -12.90 -5.47 -22.94
CA ALA A 300 -12.31 -6.81 -23.00
C ALA A 300 -13.34 -7.92 -22.69
N LEU A 301 -14.61 -7.55 -22.43
CA LEU A 301 -15.70 -8.49 -22.23
C LEU A 301 -16.42 -8.84 -23.54
N SER A 302 -16.74 -10.12 -23.69
CA SER A 302 -17.50 -10.69 -24.82
C SER A 302 -18.17 -12.00 -24.36
N ASP A 303 -18.88 -12.68 -25.26
CA ASP A 303 -19.30 -14.06 -25.05
C ASP A 303 -18.08 -14.94 -24.69
N PRO A 304 -18.21 -15.88 -23.72
CA PRO A 304 -17.15 -16.80 -23.35
C PRO A 304 -16.62 -17.59 -24.55
N ILE A 305 -15.30 -17.77 -24.63
CA ILE A 305 -14.70 -18.56 -25.72
C ILE A 305 -15.26 -20.00 -25.74
N PRO A 306 -15.46 -20.64 -26.90
CA PRO A 306 -16.00 -22.00 -26.93
C PRO A 306 -15.05 -23.02 -26.27
N LEU A 307 -15.50 -23.69 -25.21
CA LEU A 307 -14.75 -24.76 -24.51
C LEU A 307 -15.50 -26.09 -24.60
N SER A 308 -15.36 -26.79 -25.73
CA SER A 308 -16.11 -28.03 -26.00
C SER A 308 -15.75 -29.22 -25.10
N TRP A 309 -14.69 -29.10 -24.30
CA TRP A 309 -14.22 -30.11 -23.36
C TRP A 309 -14.81 -29.93 -21.96
N LEU A 310 -15.53 -28.83 -21.69
CA LEU A 310 -16.24 -28.67 -20.43
C LEU A 310 -17.33 -29.74 -20.29
N PRO A 311 -17.45 -30.40 -19.13
CA PRO A 311 -18.45 -31.45 -18.93
C PRO A 311 -19.86 -30.87 -18.91
N GLU A 312 -20.83 -31.62 -19.44
CA GLU A 312 -22.25 -31.32 -19.24
C GLU A 312 -22.63 -31.59 -17.77
N GLY A 313 -23.38 -30.69 -17.13
CA GLY A 313 -23.88 -30.88 -15.77
C GLY A 313 -23.78 -29.63 -14.89
N PRO A 314 -23.56 -29.78 -13.56
CA PRO A 314 -23.44 -28.63 -12.67
C PRO A 314 -22.21 -27.80 -13.03
N PRO A 315 -22.29 -26.45 -12.97
CA PRO A 315 -21.17 -25.58 -13.30
C PRO A 315 -19.92 -25.93 -12.49
N LEU A 316 -18.79 -26.07 -13.19
CA LEU A 316 -17.49 -26.21 -12.54
C LEU A 316 -17.07 -24.87 -11.94
N LYS A 317 -16.49 -24.92 -10.74
CA LYS A 317 -16.03 -23.71 -10.05
C LYS A 317 -14.96 -22.97 -10.86
N GLY A 318 -15.13 -21.67 -11.04
CA GLY A 318 -14.29 -20.81 -11.87
C GLY A 318 -14.63 -20.85 -13.37
N PHE A 319 -15.61 -21.67 -13.80
CA PHE A 319 -16.08 -21.79 -15.17
C PHE A 319 -17.57 -21.47 -15.31
N GLU A 320 -18.18 -20.83 -14.30
CA GLU A 320 -19.62 -20.63 -14.23
C GLU A 320 -20.17 -19.86 -15.44
N ASP A 321 -19.42 -18.86 -15.95
CA ASP A 321 -19.85 -18.05 -17.10
C ASP A 321 -20.08 -18.89 -18.38
N TRP A 322 -19.47 -20.08 -18.52
CA TRP A 322 -19.69 -20.96 -19.69
C TRP A 322 -20.97 -21.79 -19.63
N TYR A 323 -21.67 -21.81 -18.49
CA TYR A 323 -22.91 -22.58 -18.31
C TYR A 323 -24.17 -21.72 -18.39
N HIS A 324 -24.02 -20.40 -18.55
CA HIS A 324 -25.13 -19.44 -18.53
C HIS A 324 -25.21 -18.67 -19.85
N ASP A 325 -26.34 -18.80 -20.54
CA ASP A 325 -26.61 -18.07 -21.79
C ASP A 325 -26.58 -16.55 -21.54
N GLY A 326 -25.81 -15.83 -22.35
CA GLY A 326 -25.69 -14.37 -22.27
C GLY A 326 -24.77 -13.86 -21.16
N ALA A 327 -23.97 -14.73 -20.52
CA ALA A 327 -22.91 -14.28 -19.62
C ALA A 327 -21.84 -13.49 -20.39
N GLU A 328 -21.39 -12.36 -19.83
CA GLU A 328 -20.20 -11.66 -20.31
C GLU A 328 -18.95 -12.17 -19.57
N HIS A 329 -17.87 -12.42 -20.31
CA HIS A 329 -16.61 -12.96 -19.82
C HIS A 329 -15.41 -12.32 -20.53
N TYR A 330 -14.22 -12.36 -19.91
CA TYR A 330 -13.02 -11.84 -20.56
C TYR A 330 -12.66 -12.64 -21.81
N SER A 331 -12.41 -11.93 -22.91
CA SER A 331 -11.94 -12.49 -24.17
C SER A 331 -10.66 -11.80 -24.61
N ALA A 332 -9.60 -12.58 -24.77
CA ALA A 332 -8.33 -12.10 -25.30
C ALA A 332 -8.45 -11.56 -26.74
N GLU A 333 -9.46 -11.99 -27.50
CA GLU A 333 -9.75 -11.44 -28.84
C GLU A 333 -10.44 -10.07 -28.78
N ALA A 334 -11.24 -9.82 -27.74
CA ALA A 334 -11.94 -8.55 -27.55
C ALA A 334 -11.06 -7.49 -26.86
N ASP A 335 -10.08 -7.92 -26.07
CA ASP A 335 -9.19 -7.05 -25.31
C ASP A 335 -8.24 -6.23 -26.21
N PRO A 336 -8.44 -4.89 -26.32
CA PRO A 336 -7.62 -4.04 -27.16
C PRO A 336 -6.18 -3.86 -26.66
N LEU A 337 -5.87 -4.25 -25.41
CA LEU A 337 -4.51 -4.21 -24.85
C LEU A 337 -3.79 -5.55 -24.91
N LYS A 338 -4.45 -6.63 -25.36
CA LYS A 338 -3.86 -7.96 -25.36
C LYS A 338 -2.69 -8.05 -26.34
N VAL A 339 -1.51 -8.36 -25.79
CA VAL A 339 -0.35 -8.83 -26.57
C VAL A 339 -0.17 -10.33 -26.34
N SER A 340 -0.05 -11.09 -27.42
CA SER A 340 0.11 -12.56 -27.36
C SER A 340 1.34 -13.02 -28.13
N ASN A 341 2.08 -13.95 -27.54
CA ASN A 341 3.22 -14.64 -28.15
C ASN A 341 2.95 -16.13 -28.39
N MET A 342 1.70 -16.59 -28.24
CA MET A 342 1.37 -18.02 -28.36
C MET A 342 1.54 -18.58 -29.78
N GLN A 343 1.66 -17.72 -30.80
CA GLN A 343 1.96 -18.14 -32.17
C GLN A 343 3.48 -18.29 -32.44
N ASP A 344 4.32 -17.77 -31.55
CA ASP A 344 5.76 -17.84 -31.68
C ASP A 344 6.29 -19.19 -31.19
N ASP A 345 7.41 -19.65 -31.74
CA ASP A 345 8.09 -20.86 -31.25
C ASP A 345 8.57 -20.68 -29.80
N THR A 346 8.82 -21.79 -29.11
CA THR A 346 9.56 -21.75 -27.84
C THR A 346 10.95 -21.15 -28.02
N LEU A 347 11.45 -20.51 -26.96
CA LEU A 347 12.80 -19.93 -26.87
C LEU A 347 13.85 -20.93 -27.39
N SER A 348 14.87 -20.44 -28.09
CA SER A 348 15.90 -21.28 -28.71
C SER A 348 16.57 -22.23 -27.72
N ASP A 349 16.73 -21.80 -26.47
CA ASP A 349 17.35 -22.61 -25.42
C ASP A 349 16.46 -23.75 -24.91
N LEU A 350 15.14 -23.66 -25.12
CA LEU A 350 14.13 -24.64 -24.70
C LEU A 350 13.69 -25.56 -25.84
N ARG A 351 13.80 -25.10 -27.09
CA ARG A 351 13.31 -25.80 -28.28
C ARG A 351 13.83 -27.23 -28.36
N GLY A 352 12.92 -28.19 -28.39
CA GLY A 352 13.23 -29.62 -28.47
C GLY A 352 13.85 -30.24 -27.20
N LYS A 353 13.90 -29.50 -26.08
CA LYS A 353 14.49 -29.97 -24.81
C LYS A 353 13.47 -30.18 -23.69
N LEU A 354 12.18 -29.97 -23.96
CA LEU A 354 11.12 -30.04 -22.95
C LEU A 354 10.45 -31.42 -22.84
N ALA A 355 10.58 -32.28 -23.86
CA ALA A 355 9.91 -33.59 -23.88
C ALA A 355 10.28 -34.51 -22.70
N ASP A 356 11.55 -34.46 -22.27
CA ASP A 356 12.09 -35.26 -21.16
C ASP A 356 11.89 -34.61 -19.77
N VAL A 357 11.16 -33.48 -19.70
CA VAL A 357 10.82 -32.81 -18.43
C VAL A 357 9.51 -33.38 -17.93
N ASP A 358 9.53 -34.16 -16.86
CA ASP A 358 8.33 -34.73 -16.27
C ASP A 358 7.73 -33.76 -15.24
N ILE A 359 6.51 -33.27 -15.48
CA ILE A 359 5.82 -32.39 -14.53
C ILE A 359 4.59 -33.13 -14.00
N ARG A 360 4.79 -34.01 -13.00
CA ARG A 360 3.70 -34.64 -12.27
C ARG A 360 3.08 -33.68 -11.25
N HIS A 361 3.92 -32.93 -10.53
CA HIS A 361 3.53 -32.04 -9.45
C HIS A 361 3.92 -30.59 -9.77
N VAL A 362 3.18 -29.65 -9.18
CA VAL A 362 3.46 -28.21 -9.27
C VAL A 362 3.38 -27.60 -7.88
N ILE A 363 4.39 -26.84 -7.50
CA ILE A 363 4.39 -26.01 -6.29
C ILE A 363 4.52 -24.55 -6.71
N VAL A 364 3.66 -23.68 -6.20
CA VAL A 364 3.79 -22.23 -6.30
C VAL A 364 4.14 -21.69 -4.93
N VAL A 365 5.37 -21.20 -4.79
CA VAL A 365 5.86 -20.54 -3.59
C VAL A 365 5.72 -19.03 -3.76
N LYS A 366 4.79 -18.43 -3.02
CA LYS A 366 4.69 -16.98 -2.87
C LYS A 366 5.56 -16.56 -1.69
N MET A 367 6.61 -15.80 -1.98
CA MET A 367 7.58 -15.37 -1.00
C MET A 367 7.21 -13.98 -0.51
N GLU A 368 6.68 -13.92 0.70
CA GLU A 368 6.25 -12.70 1.38
C GLU A 368 7.35 -11.64 1.43
N SER A 369 7.07 -10.42 0.96
CA SER A 369 7.94 -9.25 1.06
C SER A 369 9.36 -9.43 0.46
N ILE A 370 9.60 -10.40 -0.43
CA ILE A 370 10.90 -10.64 -1.06
C ILE A 370 11.10 -9.77 -2.32
N ARG A 371 12.07 -8.87 -2.24
CA ARG A 371 12.54 -8.03 -3.35
C ARG A 371 13.45 -8.80 -4.32
N LYS A 372 13.53 -8.36 -5.58
CA LYS A 372 14.46 -8.93 -6.58
C LYS A 372 15.93 -8.74 -6.20
N ASP A 373 16.31 -7.61 -5.61
CA ASP A 373 17.71 -7.28 -5.27
C ASP A 373 18.27 -8.00 -4.04
N VAL A 374 17.45 -8.86 -3.40
CA VAL A 374 17.89 -9.82 -2.38
C VAL A 374 17.79 -11.27 -2.84
N PHE A 375 17.46 -11.52 -4.11
CA PHE A 375 17.30 -12.87 -4.65
C PHE A 375 18.13 -13.03 -5.95
N PRO A 376 19.47 -13.09 -5.85
CA PRO A 376 20.30 -13.09 -4.62
C PRO A 376 20.74 -11.68 -4.17
N VAL A 377 21.21 -11.58 -2.91
CA VAL A 377 21.83 -10.36 -2.35
C VAL A 377 23.14 -10.05 -3.08
N LYS A 378 23.35 -8.78 -3.47
CA LYS A 378 24.55 -8.35 -4.21
C LYS A 378 25.38 -7.29 -3.49
N GLN A 379 26.71 -7.45 -3.54
CA GLN A 379 27.67 -6.42 -3.21
C GLN A 379 27.51 -5.21 -4.14
N GLY A 380 27.52 -4.00 -3.58
CA GLY A 380 27.30 -2.76 -4.34
C GLY A 380 25.83 -2.48 -4.71
N GLY A 381 24.91 -3.39 -4.37
CA GLY A 381 23.47 -3.15 -4.41
C GLY A 381 23.00 -2.08 -3.42
N LYS A 382 21.71 -1.76 -3.45
CA LYS A 382 21.14 -0.66 -2.65
C LYS A 382 21.26 -0.90 -1.14
N ILE A 383 20.94 -2.12 -0.69
CA ILE A 383 21.14 -2.56 0.70
C ILE A 383 22.60 -2.45 1.12
N TRP A 384 23.54 -2.97 0.31
CA TRP A 384 24.97 -2.88 0.61
C TRP A 384 25.43 -1.43 0.76
N LYS A 385 25.03 -0.56 -0.17
CA LYS A 385 25.36 0.88 -0.14
C LYS A 385 24.79 1.55 1.11
N LYS A 386 23.52 1.30 1.45
CA LYS A 386 22.88 1.85 2.67
C LYS A 386 23.65 1.46 3.94
N LEU A 387 24.04 0.19 4.05
CA LEU A 387 24.83 -0.31 5.17
C LEU A 387 26.21 0.36 5.22
N VAL A 388 26.93 0.41 4.09
CA VAL A 388 28.24 1.07 4.00
C VAL A 388 28.15 2.55 4.37
N ASP A 389 27.10 3.22 3.90
CA ASP A 389 26.94 4.65 4.11
C ASP A 389 26.63 5.02 5.56
N SER A 390 26.06 4.08 6.32
CA SER A 390 25.79 4.21 7.74
C SER A 390 27.03 4.13 8.63
N THR A 391 28.16 3.64 8.12
CA THR A 391 29.40 3.50 8.92
C THR A 391 30.34 4.70 8.74
N SER A 392 31.03 5.08 9.82
CA SER A 392 31.96 6.22 9.85
C SER A 392 33.14 6.05 8.87
N ASN A 393 33.65 4.84 8.75
CA ASN A 393 34.81 4.51 7.91
C ASN A 393 34.40 4.04 6.50
N LYS A 394 33.12 4.15 6.11
CA LYS A 394 32.58 3.68 4.82
C LYS A 394 32.98 2.24 4.49
N THR A 395 33.04 1.40 5.51
CA THR A 395 33.41 -0.02 5.41
C THR A 395 32.53 -0.86 6.35
N LEU A 396 32.20 -2.08 5.92
CA LEU A 396 31.47 -3.07 6.72
C LEU A 396 32.44 -3.94 7.53
N SER A 397 32.00 -4.40 8.71
CA SER A 397 32.74 -5.36 9.53
C SER A 397 32.90 -6.70 8.81
N SER A 398 33.86 -7.52 9.22
CA SER A 398 34.07 -8.86 8.64
C SER A 398 32.85 -9.76 8.84
N GLU A 399 32.19 -9.67 10.00
CA GLU A 399 30.99 -10.47 10.32
C GLU A 399 29.81 -10.10 9.40
N VAL A 400 29.56 -8.81 9.16
CA VAL A 400 28.50 -8.36 8.25
C VAL A 400 28.79 -8.79 6.82
N LYS A 401 30.05 -8.69 6.36
CA LYS A 401 30.45 -9.14 5.03
C LYS A 401 30.25 -10.65 4.85
N GLU A 402 30.66 -11.45 5.83
CA GLU A 402 30.48 -12.90 5.82
C GLU A 402 29.00 -13.27 5.85
N ARG A 403 28.20 -12.57 6.65
CA ARG A 403 26.75 -12.77 6.68
C ARG A 403 26.17 -12.49 5.30
N LEU A 404 26.38 -11.31 4.72
CA LEU A 404 25.84 -10.95 3.40
C LEU A 404 26.24 -11.94 2.29
N ALA A 405 27.46 -12.51 2.37
CA ALA A 405 27.95 -13.51 1.41
C ALA A 405 27.27 -14.89 1.54
N THR A 406 26.61 -15.17 2.66
CA THR A 406 26.06 -16.51 3.00
C THR A 406 24.54 -16.53 3.15
N LEU A 407 23.86 -15.40 2.93
CA LEU A 407 22.42 -15.29 3.15
C LEU A 407 21.58 -16.05 2.13
N THR A 408 21.94 -15.99 0.85
CA THR A 408 21.02 -16.40 -0.24
C THR A 408 21.61 -17.41 -1.24
N PRO A 409 22.30 -18.48 -0.79
CA PRO A 409 22.92 -19.45 -1.69
C PRO A 409 21.90 -20.19 -2.57
N LEU A 410 20.67 -20.43 -2.09
CA LEU A 410 19.64 -21.04 -2.92
C LEU A 410 19.19 -20.07 -4.02
N ALA A 411 18.98 -18.79 -3.70
CA ALA A 411 18.66 -17.79 -4.71
C ALA A 411 19.72 -17.74 -5.82
N ASN A 412 21.02 -17.81 -5.49
CA ASN A 412 22.09 -17.91 -6.48
C ASN A 412 21.92 -19.16 -7.37
N SER A 413 21.66 -20.32 -6.77
CA SER A 413 21.49 -21.58 -7.51
C SER A 413 20.26 -21.58 -8.42
N LEU A 414 19.14 -21.04 -7.94
CA LEU A 414 17.87 -20.96 -8.66
C LEU A 414 17.94 -19.97 -9.83
N THR A 415 18.60 -18.83 -9.66
CA THR A 415 18.74 -17.80 -10.70
C THR A 415 19.93 -18.07 -11.63
N CYS A 416 20.88 -18.90 -11.21
CA CYS A 416 22.22 -19.03 -11.81
C CYS A 416 23.01 -17.71 -11.82
N ASP A 417 22.66 -16.79 -10.92
CA ASP A 417 23.33 -15.52 -10.78
C ASP A 417 24.37 -15.58 -9.66
N TYR A 418 25.63 -15.75 -10.04
CA TYR A 418 26.79 -15.71 -9.14
C TYR A 418 27.63 -14.43 -9.36
N ASN A 419 27.10 -13.46 -10.10
CA ASN A 419 27.73 -12.16 -10.33
C ASN A 419 27.27 -11.16 -9.25
N ASP A 420 27.35 -11.59 -8.00
CA ASP A 420 26.89 -10.86 -6.81
C ASP A 420 28.03 -10.20 -6.02
N GLY A 421 29.29 -10.42 -6.43
CA GLY A 421 30.49 -9.87 -5.79
C GLY A 421 31.04 -10.72 -4.64
N PHE A 422 30.43 -11.86 -4.32
CA PHE A 422 30.90 -12.77 -3.28
C PHE A 422 31.68 -13.97 -3.83
N GLU A 423 32.53 -14.57 -3.01
CA GLU A 423 33.25 -15.80 -3.35
C GLU A 423 32.35 -17.03 -3.14
N HIS A 424 32.13 -17.80 -4.19
CA HIS A 424 31.29 -19.00 -4.17
C HIS A 424 32.12 -20.25 -4.38
N ARG A 425 32.17 -21.12 -3.37
CA ARG A 425 32.87 -22.43 -3.45
C ARG A 425 32.22 -23.37 -4.46
N ASN A 426 30.89 -23.29 -4.59
CA ASN A 426 30.12 -24.11 -5.51
C ASN A 426 29.19 -23.20 -6.33
N ARG A 427 29.17 -23.38 -7.65
CA ARG A 427 28.37 -22.61 -8.60
C ARG A 427 27.37 -23.49 -9.35
N THR A 428 26.69 -24.38 -8.63
CA THR A 428 25.67 -25.26 -9.22
C THR A 428 24.40 -24.49 -9.53
N CYS A 429 24.06 -24.41 -10.81
CA CYS A 429 22.79 -23.87 -11.25
C CYS A 429 21.73 -24.98 -11.32
N ARG A 430 20.60 -24.78 -10.65
CA ARG A 430 19.42 -25.63 -10.83
C ARG A 430 18.71 -25.22 -12.12
N GLY A 431 18.22 -26.21 -12.86
CA GLY A 431 17.49 -26.01 -14.11
C GLY A 431 16.26 -25.11 -13.93
N GLY A 432 15.96 -24.29 -14.93
CA GLY A 432 14.81 -23.39 -14.86
C GLY A 432 14.93 -22.03 -15.55
N ILE A 433 13.80 -21.35 -15.64
CA ILE A 433 13.65 -20.01 -16.24
C ILE A 433 13.64 -18.99 -15.12
N SER A 434 14.46 -17.94 -15.20
CA SER A 434 14.50 -16.85 -14.21
C SER A 434 14.29 -15.51 -14.89
N ALA A 435 13.34 -14.72 -14.39
CA ALA A 435 13.12 -13.36 -14.85
C ALA A 435 13.92 -12.35 -14.02
N ASN A 436 14.58 -11.41 -14.71
CA ASN A 436 15.38 -10.35 -14.09
C ASN A 436 14.61 -9.05 -13.93
N ASN A 437 13.64 -8.78 -14.81
CA ASN A 437 12.81 -7.58 -14.78
C ASN A 437 11.34 -7.94 -14.49
N ALA A 438 11.11 -8.63 -13.39
CA ALA A 438 9.79 -9.13 -12.98
C ALA A 438 9.13 -8.26 -11.90
N PHE A 439 7.88 -7.86 -12.13
CA PHE A 439 7.11 -6.99 -11.23
C PHE A 439 5.83 -7.68 -10.79
N THR A 440 5.41 -7.41 -9.55
CA THR A 440 4.12 -7.90 -9.05
C THR A 440 2.96 -7.08 -9.62
N ALA A 441 1.83 -7.71 -9.90
CA ALA A 441 0.58 -7.03 -10.21
C ALA A 441 -0.10 -6.38 -8.99
N SER A 442 0.41 -6.59 -7.77
CA SER A 442 -0.01 -5.82 -6.60
C SER A 442 1.03 -5.83 -5.49
N THR A 443 1.19 -4.69 -4.80
CA THR A 443 2.04 -4.61 -3.59
C THR A 443 1.30 -5.02 -2.31
N TYR A 444 0.12 -5.62 -2.44
CA TYR A 444 -0.69 -6.19 -1.37
C TYR A 444 -0.75 -7.72 -1.52
N THR A 445 -0.33 -8.46 -0.51
CA THR A 445 -0.13 -9.93 -0.53
C THR A 445 -1.29 -10.69 -1.15
N LEU A 446 -2.52 -10.51 -0.66
CA LEU A 446 -3.69 -11.29 -1.10
C LEU A 446 -4.02 -11.04 -2.59
N LYS A 447 -3.94 -9.78 -3.02
CA LYS A 447 -4.12 -9.38 -4.42
C LYS A 447 -3.02 -9.95 -5.32
N SER A 448 -1.77 -9.96 -4.84
CA SER A 448 -0.64 -10.56 -5.56
C SER A 448 -0.77 -12.08 -5.71
N VAL A 449 -1.26 -12.77 -4.68
CA VAL A 449 -1.56 -14.21 -4.72
C VAL A 449 -2.61 -14.49 -5.80
N ILE A 450 -3.70 -13.72 -5.83
CA ILE A 450 -4.76 -13.84 -6.86
C ILE A 450 -4.17 -13.63 -8.25
N ALA A 451 -3.41 -12.55 -8.47
CA ALA A 451 -2.82 -12.27 -9.77
C ALA A 451 -1.88 -13.39 -10.25
N THR A 452 -1.14 -14.00 -9.33
CA THR A 452 -0.24 -15.12 -9.64
C THR A 452 -1.01 -16.41 -9.97
N LEU A 453 -1.99 -16.77 -9.14
CA LEU A 453 -2.72 -18.03 -9.24
C LEU A 453 -3.79 -18.02 -10.32
N CYS A 454 -4.26 -16.85 -10.74
CA CYS A 454 -5.36 -16.70 -11.70
C CYS A 454 -4.94 -15.96 -12.98
N GLY A 455 -3.75 -15.37 -13.03
CA GLY A 455 -3.25 -14.69 -14.24
C GLY A 455 -4.06 -13.44 -14.62
N ILE A 456 -4.67 -12.78 -13.63
CA ILE A 456 -5.59 -11.64 -13.79
C ILE A 456 -5.12 -10.41 -13.02
N GLY A 457 -5.53 -9.23 -13.47
CA GLY A 457 -5.31 -7.98 -12.75
C GLY A 457 -6.23 -7.89 -11.52
N PRO A 458 -5.70 -7.66 -10.30
CA PRO A 458 -6.52 -7.56 -9.10
C PRO A 458 -7.43 -6.33 -9.13
N VAL A 459 -8.46 -6.30 -8.29
CA VAL A 459 -9.40 -5.17 -8.23
C VAL A 459 -8.64 -3.94 -7.73
N ALA A 460 -8.73 -2.84 -8.48
CA ALA A 460 -8.22 -1.53 -8.11
C ALA A 460 -9.13 -0.84 -7.06
N ALA A 461 -9.19 -1.47 -5.88
CA ALA A 461 -9.90 -1.01 -4.69
C ALA A 461 -9.15 -1.49 -3.45
N ASP A 462 -9.32 -0.77 -2.34
CA ASP A 462 -8.67 -1.11 -1.08
C ASP A 462 -9.14 -2.45 -0.56
N PHE A 463 -8.20 -3.21 0.03
CA PHE A 463 -8.44 -4.49 0.70
C PHE A 463 -8.91 -5.60 -0.26
N ASN A 464 -9.08 -6.80 0.28
CA ASN A 464 -9.41 -8.05 -0.42
C ASN A 464 -10.90 -8.11 -0.79
N VAL A 465 -11.36 -7.14 -1.56
CA VAL A 465 -12.73 -7.10 -2.10
C VAL A 465 -13.00 -8.22 -3.12
N GLU A 466 -11.95 -8.84 -3.64
CA GLU A 466 -12.02 -10.02 -4.51
C GLU A 466 -12.79 -11.16 -3.86
N ALA A 467 -12.70 -11.33 -2.53
CA ALA A 467 -13.48 -12.33 -1.79
C ALA A 467 -15.01 -12.15 -1.90
N LYS A 468 -15.47 -11.03 -2.45
CA LYS A 468 -16.88 -10.69 -2.67
C LYS A 468 -17.19 -10.33 -4.12
N SER A 469 -16.23 -10.43 -5.02
CA SER A 469 -16.33 -9.99 -6.42
C SER A 469 -16.31 -11.17 -7.38
N HIS A 470 -16.67 -10.94 -8.65
CA HIS A 470 -16.68 -11.98 -9.68
C HIS A 470 -15.27 -12.21 -10.24
N PHE A 471 -14.84 -13.46 -10.30
CA PHE A 471 -13.57 -13.86 -10.93
C PHE A 471 -13.79 -14.06 -12.44
N TYR A 472 -13.20 -13.19 -13.26
CA TYR A 472 -13.41 -13.18 -14.71
C TYR A 472 -12.50 -14.11 -15.50
N GLN A 473 -11.65 -14.91 -14.84
CA GLN A 473 -10.92 -16.04 -15.42
C GLN A 473 -10.77 -17.16 -14.37
N PRO A 474 -10.70 -18.43 -14.81
CA PRO A 474 -10.34 -19.54 -13.94
C PRO A 474 -8.93 -19.39 -13.32
N CYS A 475 -8.74 -19.90 -12.11
CA CYS A 475 -7.43 -19.96 -11.46
C CYS A 475 -6.78 -21.32 -11.70
N LEU A 476 -5.48 -21.48 -11.43
CA LEU A 476 -4.75 -22.75 -11.59
C LEU A 476 -5.48 -23.92 -10.93
N THR A 477 -5.98 -23.75 -9.71
CA THR A 477 -6.82 -24.73 -9.00
C THR A 477 -8.09 -25.09 -9.77
N HIS A 478 -8.82 -24.12 -10.29
CA HIS A 478 -10.02 -24.33 -11.11
C HIS A 478 -9.67 -25.12 -12.38
N VAL A 479 -8.60 -24.74 -13.07
CA VAL A 479 -8.11 -25.42 -14.28
C VAL A 479 -7.72 -26.87 -13.98
N LEU A 480 -6.98 -27.11 -12.91
CA LEU A 480 -6.54 -28.46 -12.52
C LEU A 480 -7.71 -29.34 -12.06
N HIS A 481 -8.70 -28.78 -11.34
CA HIS A 481 -9.94 -29.48 -11.04
C HIS A 481 -10.76 -29.78 -12.29
N ALA A 482 -10.81 -28.87 -13.27
CA ALA A 482 -11.45 -29.14 -14.55
C ALA A 482 -10.76 -30.30 -15.28
N PHE A 483 -9.42 -30.39 -15.24
CA PHE A 483 -8.71 -31.54 -15.81
C PHE A 483 -9.12 -32.88 -15.19
N ASN A 484 -9.45 -32.91 -13.89
CA ASN A 484 -9.95 -34.13 -13.23
C ASN A 484 -11.36 -34.53 -13.68
N ALA A 485 -12.17 -33.56 -14.13
CA ALA A 485 -13.54 -33.78 -14.57
C ALA A 485 -13.63 -34.18 -16.06
N ILE A 486 -12.57 -33.97 -16.83
CA ILE A 486 -12.49 -34.34 -18.25
C ILE A 486 -12.33 -35.86 -18.38
N ASN A 487 -13.09 -36.46 -19.30
CA ASN A 487 -12.99 -37.89 -19.57
C ASN A 487 -11.68 -38.21 -20.33
N HIS A 488 -10.77 -38.94 -19.69
CA HIS A 488 -9.49 -39.34 -20.28
C HIS A 488 -9.66 -40.57 -21.18
N THR A 489 -10.14 -40.41 -22.41
CA THR A 489 -10.20 -41.52 -23.37
C THR A 489 -8.82 -41.83 -23.99
N GLU A 490 -8.41 -43.10 -23.84
CA GLU A 490 -7.26 -43.81 -24.43
C GLU A 490 -5.84 -43.23 -24.20
N SER A 491 -5.05 -43.95 -23.41
CA SER A 491 -3.59 -43.78 -23.32
C SER A 491 -2.92 -44.11 -24.66
N ARG A 492 -2.26 -43.14 -25.28
CA ARG A 492 -1.43 -43.39 -26.46
C ARG A 492 -0.16 -44.15 -26.06
N LYS A 493 0.33 -45.03 -26.94
CA LYS A 493 1.59 -45.77 -26.72
C LYS A 493 2.76 -44.78 -26.56
N GLY A 494 3.38 -44.74 -25.38
CA GLY A 494 4.45 -43.79 -25.04
C GLY A 494 4.05 -42.63 -24.12
N SER A 495 2.80 -42.59 -23.61
CA SER A 495 2.36 -41.61 -22.60
C SER A 495 3.06 -41.77 -21.25
N LYS A 496 3.29 -40.66 -20.54
CA LYS A 496 3.82 -40.69 -19.18
C LYS A 496 2.78 -41.26 -18.20
N GLU A 497 3.21 -42.13 -17.28
CA GLU A 497 2.33 -42.88 -16.38
C GLU A 497 1.39 -41.99 -15.55
N PHE A 498 1.86 -40.80 -15.16
CA PHE A 498 1.13 -39.88 -14.29
C PHE A 498 0.14 -38.96 -15.02
N GLN A 499 0.08 -38.97 -16.35
CA GLN A 499 -0.83 -38.10 -17.11
C GLN A 499 -2.33 -38.23 -16.72
N PRO A 500 -2.88 -39.43 -16.42
CA PRO A 500 -4.28 -39.59 -16.03
C PRO A 500 -4.52 -39.44 -14.51
N TYR A 501 -3.46 -39.22 -13.71
CA TYR A 501 -3.60 -39.09 -12.26
C TYR A 501 -4.31 -37.78 -11.90
N PRO A 502 -5.31 -37.79 -11.01
CA PRO A 502 -6.05 -36.60 -10.65
C PRO A 502 -5.18 -35.64 -9.83
N TRP A 503 -5.40 -34.34 -10.01
CA TRP A 503 -4.79 -33.27 -9.25
C TRP A 503 -5.50 -33.05 -7.92
N LYS A 504 -4.71 -32.87 -6.86
CA LYS A 504 -5.17 -32.43 -5.55
C LYS A 504 -4.48 -31.14 -5.17
N SER A 505 -5.28 -30.14 -4.81
CA SER A 505 -4.82 -28.78 -4.50
C SER A 505 -4.75 -28.52 -3.01
N TYR A 506 -3.61 -27.98 -2.56
CA TYR A 506 -3.30 -27.64 -1.18
C TYR A 506 -2.87 -26.18 -1.05
N TYR A 507 -3.21 -25.53 0.06
CA TYR A 507 -2.73 -24.19 0.42
C TYR A 507 -2.11 -24.20 1.81
N PHE A 508 -0.80 -24.07 1.92
CA PHE A 508 -0.08 -24.14 3.19
C PHE A 508 0.58 -22.81 3.53
N GLN A 509 0.27 -22.27 4.71
CA GLN A 509 0.93 -21.11 5.28
C GLN A 509 1.10 -21.27 6.80
N ALA A 510 2.18 -20.72 7.34
CA ALA A 510 2.42 -20.65 8.78
C ALA A 510 1.86 -19.35 9.41
N ALA A 511 1.05 -18.62 8.64
CA ALA A 511 0.40 -17.37 9.00
C ALA A 511 -1.11 -17.56 9.27
N THR A 512 -1.69 -16.58 9.94
CA THR A 512 -3.14 -16.48 10.12
C THR A 512 -3.85 -16.30 8.77
N ASP A 513 -5.07 -16.84 8.66
CA ASP A 513 -6.00 -16.55 7.56
C ASP A 513 -7.15 -15.61 7.95
N SER A 514 -7.12 -15.09 9.18
CA SER A 514 -8.16 -14.20 9.70
C SER A 514 -8.08 -12.77 9.16
N PHE A 515 -6.94 -12.40 8.56
CA PHE A 515 -6.73 -11.06 8.04
C PHE A 515 -7.48 -10.87 6.71
N ASP A 516 -8.23 -9.77 6.63
CA ASP A 516 -8.87 -9.26 5.42
C ASP A 516 -9.52 -10.35 4.53
N ASN A 517 -10.44 -11.11 5.11
CA ASN A 517 -11.23 -12.14 4.41
C ASN A 517 -10.40 -13.23 3.70
N GLN A 518 -9.13 -13.44 4.05
CA GLN A 518 -8.29 -14.47 3.42
C GLN A 518 -8.89 -15.87 3.56
N GLY A 519 -9.40 -16.24 4.74
CA GLY A 519 -10.06 -17.53 4.95
C GLY A 519 -11.28 -17.75 4.03
N ALA A 520 -12.04 -16.68 3.75
CA ALA A 520 -13.18 -16.72 2.81
C ALA A 520 -12.74 -16.82 1.34
N LEU A 521 -11.52 -16.37 1.03
CA LEU A 521 -10.95 -16.42 -0.32
C LEU A 521 -10.53 -17.84 -0.73
N PHE A 522 -10.06 -18.68 0.18
CA PHE A 522 -9.61 -20.05 -0.16
C PHE A 522 -10.64 -20.89 -0.92
N PRO A 523 -11.90 -21.04 -0.45
CA PRO A 523 -12.88 -21.79 -1.21
C PRO A 523 -13.13 -21.13 -2.57
N ILE A 524 -13.16 -19.80 -2.67
CA ILE A 524 -13.36 -19.05 -3.93
C ILE A 524 -12.24 -19.37 -4.93
N LEU A 525 -11.01 -19.48 -4.47
CA LEU A 525 -9.86 -19.94 -5.25
C LEU A 525 -9.83 -21.47 -5.45
N GLY A 526 -10.91 -22.20 -5.16
CA GLY A 526 -11.01 -23.63 -5.48
C GLY A 526 -10.32 -24.58 -4.50
N TYR A 527 -9.82 -24.10 -3.35
CA TYR A 527 -9.26 -24.98 -2.32
C TYR A 527 -10.36 -25.60 -1.45
N GLN A 528 -10.19 -26.87 -1.11
CA GLN A 528 -11.02 -27.55 -0.13
C GLN A 528 -10.50 -27.24 1.28
N SER A 529 -11.39 -27.03 2.25
CA SER A 529 -11.05 -26.68 3.63
C SER A 529 -10.02 -27.62 4.25
N ASP A 530 -10.15 -28.92 4.01
CA ASP A 530 -9.29 -29.95 4.61
C ASP A 530 -7.87 -29.96 4.04
N ASN A 531 -7.65 -29.26 2.92
CA ASN A 531 -6.35 -29.13 2.27
C ASN A 531 -5.71 -27.74 2.51
N VAL A 532 -6.29 -26.93 3.40
CA VAL A 532 -5.75 -25.62 3.80
C VAL A 532 -5.12 -25.74 5.19
N ILE A 533 -3.87 -25.34 5.32
CA ILE A 533 -3.12 -25.35 6.59
C ILE A 533 -2.71 -23.93 6.92
N THR A 534 -3.11 -23.47 8.12
CA THR A 534 -2.88 -22.12 8.64
C THR A 534 -2.30 -22.18 10.06
N LYS A 535 -1.84 -21.04 10.58
CA LYS A 535 -1.35 -20.92 11.97
C LYS A 535 -2.37 -21.45 12.99
N GLU A 536 -3.64 -21.08 12.85
CA GLU A 536 -4.73 -21.46 13.75
C GLU A 536 -4.91 -22.97 13.79
N TYR A 537 -4.89 -23.61 12.62
CA TYR A 537 -4.96 -25.06 12.53
C TYR A 537 -3.73 -25.72 13.15
N LEU A 538 -2.51 -25.24 12.83
CA LEU A 538 -1.26 -25.78 13.36
C LEU A 538 -1.16 -25.70 14.90
N GLN A 539 -1.76 -24.67 15.51
CA GLN A 539 -1.78 -24.47 16.96
C GLN A 539 -3.03 -25.07 17.65
N SER A 540 -3.89 -25.75 16.89
CA SER A 540 -5.10 -26.41 17.41
C SER A 540 -4.82 -27.85 17.88
N GLU A 541 -5.67 -28.37 18.76
CA GLU A 541 -5.63 -29.79 19.16
C GLU A 541 -6.07 -30.74 18.02
N SER A 542 -6.66 -30.20 16.94
CA SER A 542 -7.07 -30.94 15.75
C SER A 542 -5.97 -31.08 14.69
N ALA A 543 -4.79 -30.51 14.92
CA ALA A 543 -3.64 -30.62 14.02
C ALA A 543 -3.24 -32.10 13.81
N LYS A 544 -3.13 -32.55 12.55
CA LYS A 544 -2.85 -33.94 12.19
C LYS A 544 -1.57 -34.49 12.84
N PHE A 545 -0.53 -33.66 12.92
CA PHE A 545 0.78 -34.02 13.50
C PHE A 545 0.96 -33.53 14.94
N GLY A 546 -0.15 -33.23 15.61
CA GLY A 546 -0.15 -32.63 16.93
C GLY A 546 0.05 -31.11 16.89
N LYS A 547 -0.30 -30.49 18.01
CA LYS A 547 -0.26 -29.04 18.17
C LYS A 547 1.18 -28.51 18.15
N SER A 548 1.44 -27.56 17.26
CA SER A 548 2.69 -26.82 17.23
C SER A 548 2.85 -25.96 18.47
N THR A 549 4.03 -26.03 19.09
CA THR A 549 4.43 -25.22 20.25
C THR A 549 5.41 -24.11 19.88
N LEU A 550 5.64 -23.90 18.58
CA LEU A 550 6.53 -22.85 18.09
C LEU A 550 5.97 -21.47 18.43
N SER A 551 6.87 -20.58 18.87
CA SER A 551 6.55 -19.20 19.16
C SER A 551 6.35 -18.39 17.89
N ASP A 552 5.56 -17.34 17.99
CA ASP A 552 5.34 -16.36 16.92
C ASP A 552 6.65 -15.67 16.52
N VAL A 553 6.88 -15.53 15.22
CA VAL A 553 7.98 -14.74 14.65
C VAL A 553 7.55 -13.32 14.30
N ASN A 554 6.26 -13.11 14.09
CA ASN A 554 5.64 -11.79 13.97
C ASN A 554 4.16 -11.88 14.41
N TYR A 555 3.42 -10.78 14.28
CA TYR A 555 2.02 -10.73 14.71
C TYR A 555 1.04 -11.57 13.87
N PHE A 556 1.48 -12.11 12.73
CA PHE A 556 0.68 -12.98 11.86
C PHE A 556 1.11 -14.43 11.87
N SER A 557 2.38 -14.76 12.13
CA SER A 557 2.91 -16.09 11.83
C SER A 557 3.81 -16.72 12.88
N ILE A 558 3.88 -18.06 12.80
CA ILE A 558 4.92 -18.90 13.37
C ILE A 558 5.93 -19.29 12.27
N PRO A 559 7.11 -19.85 12.60
CA PRO A 559 8.11 -20.25 11.61
C PRO A 559 7.57 -21.29 10.60
N GLU A 560 7.98 -21.19 9.33
CA GLU A 560 7.48 -22.08 8.26
C GLU A 560 7.83 -23.56 8.47
N VAL A 561 8.86 -23.87 9.28
CA VAL A 561 9.21 -25.25 9.64
C VAL A 561 8.06 -26.03 10.29
N ALA A 562 7.04 -25.35 10.81
CA ALA A 562 5.80 -25.97 11.28
C ALA A 562 5.06 -26.79 10.20
N LEU A 563 5.33 -26.53 8.91
CA LEU A 563 4.65 -27.13 7.77
C LEU A 563 5.33 -28.40 7.22
N GLU A 564 6.52 -28.75 7.73
CA GLU A 564 7.35 -29.83 7.17
C GLU A 564 6.59 -31.16 7.04
N ASP A 565 5.99 -31.64 8.13
CA ASP A 565 5.27 -32.92 8.14
C ASP A 565 4.05 -32.89 7.21
N TYR A 566 3.39 -31.75 7.05
CA TYR A 566 2.24 -31.58 6.16
C TYR A 566 2.65 -31.62 4.69
N ILE A 567 3.80 -31.05 4.33
CA ILE A 567 4.35 -31.12 2.97
C ILE A 567 4.75 -32.56 2.65
N VAL A 568 5.46 -33.22 3.57
CA VAL A 568 5.83 -34.63 3.43
C VAL A 568 4.59 -35.50 3.21
N ASP A 569 3.57 -35.32 4.04
CA ASP A 569 2.32 -36.07 3.97
C ASP A 569 1.57 -35.87 2.65
N ALA A 570 1.48 -34.63 2.15
CA ALA A 570 0.81 -34.34 0.88
C ALA A 570 1.43 -35.14 -0.30
N PHE A 571 2.75 -35.31 -0.33
CA PHE A 571 3.43 -36.10 -1.36
C PHE A 571 3.36 -37.61 -1.10
N GLN A 572 3.36 -38.06 0.16
CA GLN A 572 3.18 -39.47 0.50
C GLN A 572 1.78 -39.96 0.12
N VAL A 573 0.74 -39.22 0.52
CA VAL A 573 -0.65 -39.51 0.15
C VAL A 573 -0.82 -39.52 -1.37
N ALA A 574 -0.24 -38.54 -2.07
CA ALA A 574 -0.34 -38.49 -3.53
C ALA A 574 0.37 -39.67 -4.22
N LYS A 575 1.46 -40.18 -3.62
CA LYS A 575 2.14 -41.38 -4.11
C LYS A 575 1.28 -42.64 -3.90
N GLU A 576 0.67 -42.78 -2.72
CA GLU A 576 -0.19 -43.92 -2.38
C GLU A 576 -1.46 -43.99 -3.22
N ASN A 577 -2.06 -42.83 -3.52
CA ASN A 577 -3.34 -42.74 -4.22
C ASN A 577 -3.21 -42.53 -5.73
N ASN A 578 -2.00 -42.52 -6.29
CA ASN A 578 -1.74 -42.14 -7.69
C ASN A 578 -2.35 -40.77 -8.03
N GLU A 579 -2.04 -39.76 -7.24
CA GLU A 579 -2.49 -38.38 -7.43
C GLU A 579 -1.32 -37.46 -7.85
N ARG A 580 -1.67 -36.25 -8.24
CA ARG A 580 -0.77 -35.14 -8.55
C ARG A 580 -0.96 -34.05 -7.49
N VAL A 581 0.13 -33.40 -7.10
CA VAL A 581 0.09 -32.35 -6.07
C VAL A 581 0.17 -31.00 -6.76
N PHE A 582 -0.81 -30.15 -6.48
CA PHE A 582 -0.69 -28.71 -6.65
C PHE A 582 -0.63 -28.06 -5.27
N LEU A 583 0.53 -27.55 -4.87
CA LEU A 583 0.71 -26.91 -3.58
C LEU A 583 0.97 -25.43 -3.77
N THR A 584 0.13 -24.58 -3.18
CA THR A 584 0.45 -23.17 -2.98
C THR A 584 1.01 -22.98 -1.58
N HIS A 585 2.19 -22.37 -1.49
CA HIS A 585 2.84 -22.10 -0.23
C HIS A 585 3.16 -20.61 -0.11
N LEU A 586 2.53 -19.93 0.86
CA LEU A 586 2.83 -18.53 1.20
C LEU A 586 3.79 -18.52 2.40
N THR A 587 5.00 -17.99 2.20
CA THR A 587 5.93 -17.73 3.31
C THR A 587 5.46 -16.51 4.09
N SER A 588 6.04 -16.23 5.26
CA SER A 588 5.53 -15.20 6.18
C SER A 588 6.60 -14.54 7.06
N THR A 589 7.73 -15.20 7.28
CA THR A 589 8.77 -14.72 8.21
C THR A 589 9.37 -13.37 7.80
N THR A 590 9.38 -13.06 6.51
CA THR A 590 9.83 -11.78 5.95
C THR A 590 8.77 -10.68 5.96
N HIS A 591 7.58 -10.92 6.52
CA HIS A 591 6.64 -9.86 6.86
C HIS A 591 7.15 -9.05 8.06
N HIS A 592 6.86 -7.75 8.11
CA HIS A 592 7.18 -6.91 9.27
C HIS A 592 6.59 -7.54 10.56
N ALA A 593 7.30 -7.60 11.69
CA ALA A 593 8.58 -6.97 12.02
C ALA A 593 9.83 -7.84 11.78
N PHE A 594 9.75 -8.79 10.83
CA PHE A 594 10.90 -9.59 10.35
C PHE A 594 11.58 -10.44 11.43
N GLY A 595 10.83 -10.93 12.42
CA GLY A 595 11.37 -11.81 13.44
C GLY A 595 11.77 -13.16 12.85
N ILE A 596 12.75 -13.81 13.47
CA ILE A 596 13.22 -15.16 13.12
C ILE A 596 13.21 -16.03 14.39
N PRO A 597 13.20 -17.37 14.27
CA PRO A 597 13.32 -18.25 15.44
C PRO A 597 14.52 -17.89 16.34
N ALA A 598 14.38 -18.04 17.65
CA ALA A 598 15.39 -17.61 18.62
C ALA A 598 16.73 -18.37 18.51
N GLU A 599 16.68 -19.58 17.98
CA GLU A 599 17.83 -20.45 17.69
C GLU A 599 18.60 -20.03 16.43
N GLU A 600 18.03 -19.18 15.58
CA GLU A 600 18.69 -18.70 14.37
C GLU A 600 19.78 -17.68 14.69
N LYS A 601 20.92 -17.79 14.00
CA LYS A 601 21.99 -16.81 14.15
C LYS A 601 21.52 -15.46 13.62
N TYR A 602 21.42 -14.48 14.50
CA TYR A 602 21.19 -13.07 14.17
C TYR A 602 22.52 -12.31 14.08
N VAL A 603 22.64 -11.42 13.09
CA VAL A 603 23.79 -10.50 12.94
C VAL A 603 23.25 -9.08 12.81
N HIS A 604 23.68 -8.18 13.71
CA HIS A 604 23.39 -6.75 13.60
C HIS A 604 24.12 -6.19 12.37
N MET A 605 23.38 -5.73 11.36
CA MET A 605 23.96 -5.31 10.08
C MET A 605 24.54 -3.89 10.13
N SER A 606 24.10 -3.06 11.07
CA SER A 606 24.61 -1.72 11.31
C SER A 606 24.63 -1.39 12.81
N GLU A 607 25.56 -0.53 13.22
CA GLU A 607 25.56 0.09 14.55
C GLU A 607 24.54 1.25 14.64
N ASN A 608 24.06 1.75 13.49
CA ASN A 608 23.01 2.76 13.46
C ASN A 608 21.67 2.11 13.82
N LYS A 609 21.10 2.51 14.97
CA LYS A 609 19.81 2.02 15.46
C LYS A 609 18.65 2.31 14.51
N ASP A 610 18.77 3.33 13.67
CA ASP A 610 17.74 3.66 12.66
C ASP A 610 17.68 2.59 11.54
N LEU A 611 18.66 1.68 11.46
CA LEU A 611 18.71 0.58 10.49
C LEU A 611 18.45 -0.79 11.14
N GLU A 612 17.80 -0.83 12.31
CA GLU A 612 17.47 -2.11 12.95
C GLU A 612 16.47 -2.91 12.11
N ASP A 613 15.45 -2.27 11.51
CA ASP A 613 14.49 -2.96 10.63
C ASP A 613 15.18 -3.53 9.38
N LEU A 614 16.15 -2.81 8.82
CA LEU A 614 16.97 -3.33 7.73
C LEU A 614 17.80 -4.54 8.18
N SER A 615 18.32 -4.52 9.40
CA SER A 615 19.05 -5.66 9.99
C SER A 615 18.14 -6.87 10.17
N ASN A 616 16.92 -6.67 10.71
CA ASN A 616 15.93 -7.73 10.89
C ASN A 616 15.51 -8.32 9.54
N TYR A 617 15.15 -7.48 8.57
CA TYR A 617 14.75 -7.91 7.23
C TYR A 617 15.82 -8.76 6.54
N ILE A 618 17.09 -8.32 6.54
CA ILE A 618 18.18 -9.07 5.89
C ILE A 618 18.38 -10.45 6.55
N ASN A 619 18.25 -10.55 7.88
CA ASN A 619 18.34 -11.84 8.57
C ASN A 619 17.14 -12.74 8.26
N ALA A 620 15.94 -12.18 8.17
CA ALA A 620 14.72 -12.90 7.77
C ALA A 620 14.81 -13.41 6.32
N VAL A 621 15.38 -12.65 5.40
CA VAL A 621 15.67 -13.10 4.02
C VAL A 621 16.55 -14.36 4.04
N GLY A 622 17.61 -14.36 4.84
CA GLY A 622 18.47 -15.54 4.95
C GLY A 622 17.77 -16.75 5.56
N TYR A 623 16.85 -16.53 6.52
CA TYR A 623 16.01 -17.60 7.06
C TYR A 623 15.09 -18.18 5.99
N SER A 624 14.43 -17.30 5.21
CA SER A 624 13.56 -17.71 4.10
C SER A 624 14.33 -18.56 3.08
N ASP A 625 15.55 -18.17 2.68
CA ASP A 625 16.40 -18.97 1.76
C ASP A 625 16.71 -20.38 2.30
N ARG A 626 16.95 -20.51 3.61
CA ARG A 626 17.15 -21.82 4.27
C ARG A 626 15.87 -22.65 4.32
N TRP A 627 14.73 -22.04 4.59
CA TRP A 627 13.44 -22.73 4.53
C TRP A 627 13.14 -23.25 3.13
N LEU A 628 13.35 -22.43 2.10
CA LEU A 628 13.19 -22.85 0.70
C LEU A 628 14.17 -23.97 0.32
N THR A 629 15.38 -23.95 0.87
CA THR A 629 16.36 -25.03 0.70
C THR A 629 15.82 -26.33 1.29
N LYS A 630 15.23 -26.26 2.48
CA LYS A 630 14.59 -27.40 3.14
C LYS A 630 13.37 -27.91 2.37
N LEU A 631 12.54 -27.03 1.82
CA LEU A 631 11.41 -27.40 0.95
C LEU A 631 11.88 -28.23 -0.26
N LEU A 632 12.95 -27.80 -0.94
CA LEU A 632 13.51 -28.59 -2.05
C LEU A 632 14.12 -29.90 -1.58
N GLY A 633 14.76 -29.91 -0.40
CA GLY A 633 15.26 -31.13 0.25
C GLY A 633 14.16 -32.15 0.53
N ILE A 634 12.99 -31.72 0.99
CA ILE A 634 11.82 -32.59 1.18
C ILE A 634 11.44 -33.28 -0.14
N LEU A 635 11.46 -32.57 -1.27
CA LEU A 635 11.15 -33.17 -2.58
C LEU A 635 12.19 -34.21 -3.01
N GLU A 636 13.46 -33.98 -2.67
CA GLU A 636 14.56 -34.93 -2.91
C GLU A 636 14.39 -36.18 -2.05
N ASP A 637 14.10 -36.01 -0.75
CA ASP A 637 13.87 -37.11 0.20
C ASP A 637 12.62 -37.93 -0.13
N GLN A 638 11.55 -37.30 -0.61
CA GLN A 638 10.35 -38.00 -1.09
C GLN A 638 10.54 -38.62 -2.50
N GLY A 639 11.67 -38.33 -3.17
CA GLY A 639 11.98 -38.87 -4.51
C GLY A 639 11.13 -38.28 -5.64
N VAL A 640 10.53 -37.10 -5.44
CA VAL A 640 9.62 -36.42 -6.40
C VAL A 640 10.25 -35.18 -7.04
N ALA A 641 11.48 -34.80 -6.67
CA ALA A 641 12.17 -33.61 -7.17
C ALA A 641 12.27 -33.54 -8.71
N ASN A 642 12.51 -34.67 -9.38
CA ASN A 642 12.61 -34.75 -10.84
C ASN A 642 11.25 -34.80 -11.56
N GLN A 643 10.15 -34.73 -10.80
CA GLN A 643 8.78 -34.71 -11.30
C GLN A 643 7.99 -33.47 -10.84
N THR A 644 8.66 -32.50 -10.21
CA THR A 644 8.01 -31.37 -9.55
C THR A 644 8.52 -30.05 -10.11
N LEU A 645 7.64 -29.29 -10.76
CA LEU A 645 7.90 -27.90 -11.10
C LEU A 645 7.68 -27.05 -9.85
N VAL A 646 8.69 -26.28 -9.44
CA VAL A 646 8.56 -25.31 -8.34
C VAL A 646 8.67 -23.90 -8.90
N VAL A 647 7.61 -23.12 -8.78
CA VAL A 647 7.56 -21.72 -9.18
C VAL A 647 7.78 -20.84 -7.95
N PHE A 648 8.86 -20.08 -7.92
CA PHE A 648 9.13 -19.09 -6.88
C PHE A 648 8.74 -17.71 -7.39
N SER A 649 7.95 -16.97 -6.62
CA SER A 649 7.61 -15.59 -6.93
C SER A 649 7.51 -14.78 -5.65
N GLY A 650 8.18 -13.62 -5.59
CA GLY A 650 7.87 -12.63 -4.55
C GLY A 650 6.41 -12.18 -4.70
N ASP A 651 5.69 -12.02 -3.60
CA ASP A 651 4.36 -11.40 -3.64
C ASP A 651 4.46 -9.90 -3.88
N HIS A 652 5.36 -9.24 -3.17
CA HIS A 652 5.83 -7.89 -3.36
C HIS A 652 7.21 -7.75 -2.70
N GLY A 653 7.86 -6.59 -2.85
CA GLY A 653 9.06 -6.28 -2.09
C GLY A 653 8.78 -5.37 -0.90
N MET A 654 9.83 -4.87 -0.26
CA MET A 654 9.74 -4.03 0.95
C MET A 654 10.70 -2.83 0.83
N PRO A 655 10.27 -1.59 1.03
CA PRO A 655 11.10 -0.39 0.87
C PRO A 655 12.06 -0.11 2.04
N VAL A 656 12.52 -1.15 2.75
CA VAL A 656 13.32 -1.03 3.99
C VAL A 656 14.71 -0.41 3.77
N ALA A 657 15.29 -0.53 2.57
CA ALA A 657 16.54 0.15 2.24
C ALA A 657 16.32 1.64 1.87
N GLU A 658 15.08 2.00 1.58
CA GLU A 658 14.57 3.31 1.17
C GLU A 658 13.89 4.06 2.33
N ASP A 659 14.17 3.65 3.57
CA ASP A 659 13.63 4.23 4.81
C ASP A 659 12.11 4.01 5.01
N GLY A 660 11.47 3.18 4.17
CA GLY A 660 10.08 2.77 4.33
C GLY A 660 9.96 1.44 5.08
N ILE A 661 8.94 1.29 5.94
CA ILE A 661 8.72 0.06 6.72
C ILE A 661 7.42 -0.69 6.35
N ALA A 662 6.69 -0.19 5.36
CA ALA A 662 5.46 -0.78 4.84
C ALA A 662 5.29 -0.46 3.35
N THR A 663 4.51 -1.28 2.65
CA THR A 663 4.13 -1.02 1.25
C THR A 663 2.87 -0.16 1.11
N TYR A 664 2.25 0.25 2.22
CA TYR A 664 1.03 1.08 2.24
C TYR A 664 1.24 2.44 1.56
N HIS A 665 0.56 2.65 0.44
CA HIS A 665 0.72 3.79 -0.48
C HIS A 665 2.18 4.06 -0.87
N ASN A 666 3.04 3.05 -0.77
CA ASN A 666 4.46 3.19 -1.05
C ASN A 666 4.73 2.91 -2.52
N ASP A 667 5.35 3.88 -3.17
CA ASP A 667 5.63 3.84 -4.59
C ASP A 667 7.11 3.57 -4.92
N GLU A 668 7.88 3.03 -3.99
CA GLU A 668 9.27 2.65 -4.28
C GLU A 668 9.30 1.47 -5.24
N THR A 669 10.19 1.52 -6.25
CA THR A 669 10.33 0.42 -7.22
C THR A 669 10.65 -0.92 -6.54
N ALA A 670 11.36 -0.86 -5.41
CA ALA A 670 11.65 -2.03 -4.58
C ALA A 670 10.39 -2.75 -4.09
N SER A 671 9.27 -2.05 -3.90
CA SER A 671 7.99 -2.65 -3.49
C SER A 671 7.36 -3.49 -4.61
N PHE A 672 7.69 -3.22 -5.87
CA PHE A 672 7.11 -3.88 -7.03
C PHE A 672 8.03 -4.94 -7.66
N HIS A 673 9.35 -4.71 -7.66
CA HIS A 673 10.33 -5.55 -8.33
C HIS A 673 10.63 -6.82 -7.53
N VAL A 674 10.15 -7.96 -8.01
CA VAL A 674 10.17 -9.26 -7.32
C VAL A 674 10.91 -10.33 -8.14
N PRO A 675 11.48 -11.36 -7.51
CA PRO A 675 11.97 -12.52 -8.26
C PRO A 675 10.80 -13.33 -8.82
N ILE A 676 10.98 -13.87 -10.03
CA ILE A 676 10.16 -14.96 -10.59
C ILE A 676 11.10 -16.03 -11.16
N VAL A 677 10.94 -17.28 -10.71
CA VAL A 677 11.73 -18.43 -11.15
C VAL A 677 10.86 -19.67 -11.32
N PHE A 678 10.91 -20.29 -12.49
CA PHE A 678 10.35 -21.63 -12.76
C PHE A 678 11.48 -22.64 -12.63
N SER A 679 11.47 -23.47 -11.59
CA SER A 679 12.57 -24.37 -11.23
C SER A 679 12.19 -25.84 -11.42
N HIS A 680 13.03 -26.57 -12.13
CA HIS A 680 12.94 -28.02 -12.28
C HIS A 680 14.34 -28.58 -12.63
N PRO A 681 14.83 -29.67 -12.01
CA PRO A 681 16.18 -30.18 -12.24
C PRO A 681 16.55 -30.38 -13.71
N ASN A 682 15.58 -30.87 -14.50
CA ASN A 682 15.77 -31.20 -15.92
C ASN A 682 15.41 -30.05 -16.88
N LEU A 683 14.95 -28.89 -16.40
CA LEU A 683 14.69 -27.75 -17.29
C LEU A 683 16.04 -27.12 -17.70
N PRO A 684 16.22 -26.74 -18.98
CA PRO A 684 17.35 -25.90 -19.37
C PRO A 684 17.35 -24.59 -18.58
N LYS A 685 18.54 -24.09 -18.26
CA LYS A 685 18.68 -22.80 -17.59
C LYS A 685 18.48 -21.67 -18.59
N VAL A 686 17.53 -20.79 -18.32
CA VAL A 686 17.19 -19.63 -19.16
C VAL A 686 17.04 -18.38 -18.28
N ALA A 687 17.56 -17.25 -18.76
CA ALA A 687 17.32 -15.94 -18.18
C ALA A 687 16.40 -15.13 -19.11
N VAL A 688 15.43 -14.42 -18.53
CA VAL A 688 14.51 -13.52 -19.24
C VAL A 688 14.74 -12.11 -18.69
N ASP A 689 15.26 -11.22 -19.54
CA ASP A 689 15.56 -9.83 -19.18
C ASP A 689 14.46 -8.85 -19.61
N ASP A 690 13.51 -9.32 -20.42
CA ASP A 690 12.30 -8.59 -20.84
C ASP A 690 11.40 -8.24 -19.64
N VAL A 691 10.46 -7.31 -19.85
CA VAL A 691 9.51 -6.88 -18.82
C VAL A 691 8.54 -8.02 -18.49
N VAL A 692 8.49 -8.43 -17.22
CA VAL A 692 7.67 -9.54 -16.74
C VAL A 692 6.71 -9.10 -15.64
N SER A 693 5.48 -9.63 -15.64
CA SER A 693 4.48 -9.50 -14.59
C SER A 693 4.16 -10.85 -13.92
N THR A 694 3.76 -10.86 -12.65
CA THR A 694 3.28 -12.08 -11.97
C THR A 694 2.05 -12.71 -12.61
N MET A 695 1.27 -11.94 -13.39
CA MET A 695 0.14 -12.46 -14.18
C MET A 695 0.57 -13.46 -15.27
N GLN A 696 1.85 -13.45 -15.68
CA GLN A 696 2.39 -14.38 -16.67
C GLN A 696 2.69 -15.76 -16.09
N ILE A 697 2.58 -15.93 -14.76
CA ILE A 697 2.91 -17.20 -14.10
C ILE A 697 1.97 -18.31 -14.55
N LEU A 698 0.66 -18.09 -14.44
CA LEU A 698 -0.34 -19.08 -14.84
C LEU A 698 -0.18 -19.53 -16.30
N PRO A 699 -0.21 -18.64 -17.32
CA PRO A 699 -0.10 -19.09 -18.70
C PRO A 699 1.23 -19.81 -18.98
N THR A 700 2.33 -19.43 -18.32
CA THR A 700 3.61 -20.14 -18.44
C THR A 700 3.56 -21.54 -17.82
N VAL A 701 2.87 -21.74 -16.69
CA VAL A 701 2.66 -23.09 -16.12
C VAL A 701 1.88 -23.98 -17.09
N LEU A 702 0.81 -23.45 -17.70
CA LEU A 702 0.02 -24.21 -18.68
C LEU A 702 0.86 -24.54 -19.93
N ASP A 703 1.63 -23.58 -20.46
CA ASP A 703 2.50 -23.79 -21.61
C ASP A 703 3.59 -24.83 -21.29
N LEU A 704 4.17 -24.82 -20.08
CA LEU A 704 5.11 -25.85 -19.63
C LEU A 704 4.47 -27.24 -19.61
N LEU A 705 3.25 -27.36 -19.09
CA LEU A 705 2.52 -28.64 -19.05
C LEU A 705 2.21 -29.16 -20.46
N ILE A 706 1.95 -28.28 -21.43
CA ILE A 706 1.72 -28.60 -22.84
C ILE A 706 3.01 -29.07 -23.54
N GLU A 707 4.06 -28.25 -23.47
CA GLU A 707 5.33 -28.45 -24.19
C GLU A 707 6.15 -29.60 -23.60
N SER A 708 5.97 -29.92 -22.32
CA SER A 708 6.58 -31.09 -21.67
C SER A 708 5.80 -32.39 -21.82
N ASP A 709 4.66 -32.34 -22.53
CA ASP A 709 3.73 -33.47 -22.66
C ASP A 709 3.33 -34.08 -21.30
N SER A 710 3.09 -33.23 -20.30
CA SER A 710 2.74 -33.64 -18.93
C SER A 710 1.22 -33.75 -18.70
N LEU A 711 0.43 -33.59 -19.75
CA LEU A 711 -1.03 -33.67 -19.73
C LEU A 711 -1.54 -34.77 -20.67
N SER A 712 -2.66 -35.38 -20.30
CA SER A 712 -3.39 -36.28 -21.20
C SER A 712 -3.92 -35.54 -22.44
N GLY A 713 -4.32 -36.27 -23.49
CA GLY A 713 -4.74 -35.66 -24.77
C GLY A 713 -5.84 -34.60 -24.63
N GLU A 714 -6.91 -34.88 -23.89
CA GLU A 714 -8.01 -33.93 -23.68
C GLU A 714 -7.62 -32.79 -22.72
N SER A 715 -6.90 -33.07 -21.63
CA SER A 715 -6.39 -32.01 -20.74
C SER A 715 -5.40 -31.09 -21.44
N LYS A 716 -4.60 -31.60 -22.38
CA LYS A 716 -3.68 -30.82 -23.21
C LYS A 716 -4.44 -29.90 -24.16
N ARG A 717 -5.56 -30.36 -24.74
CA ARG A 717 -6.46 -29.51 -25.53
C ARG A 717 -7.04 -28.40 -24.66
N ALA A 718 -7.57 -28.74 -23.50
CA ALA A 718 -8.11 -27.78 -22.55
C ALA A 718 -7.08 -26.71 -22.15
N ALA A 719 -5.86 -27.12 -21.79
CA ALA A 719 -4.77 -26.18 -21.51
C ALA A 719 -4.44 -25.28 -22.71
N THR A 720 -4.46 -25.82 -23.93
CA THR A 720 -4.17 -25.08 -25.17
C THR A 720 -5.23 -24.03 -25.51
N ASP A 721 -6.50 -24.32 -25.21
CA ASP A 721 -7.60 -23.37 -25.41
C ASP A 721 -7.54 -22.26 -24.35
N LEU A 722 -7.28 -22.62 -23.08
CA LEU A 722 -7.21 -21.68 -21.97
C LEU A 722 -5.99 -20.75 -22.05
N VAL A 723 -4.79 -21.27 -22.33
CA VAL A 723 -3.54 -20.47 -22.32
C VAL A 723 -3.61 -19.26 -23.27
N LYS A 724 -4.36 -19.38 -24.37
CA LYS A 724 -4.54 -18.30 -25.35
C LYS A 724 -5.42 -17.17 -24.85
N ASN A 725 -6.28 -17.44 -23.87
CA ASN A 725 -7.25 -16.49 -23.33
C ASN A 725 -6.78 -15.80 -22.04
N TYR A 726 -5.59 -16.08 -21.52
CA TYR A 726 -5.05 -15.30 -20.40
C TYR A 726 -4.41 -14.00 -20.87
N GLU A 727 -4.48 -12.97 -20.02
CA GLU A 727 -3.93 -11.63 -20.29
C GLU A 727 -2.41 -11.67 -20.51
N GLY A 728 -1.68 -12.43 -19.67
CA GLY A 728 -0.21 -12.51 -19.73
C GLY A 728 0.34 -13.32 -20.92
N GLN A 729 1.53 -12.95 -21.39
CA GLN A 729 2.33 -13.73 -22.35
C GLN A 729 3.05 -14.90 -21.65
N SER A 730 3.29 -16.01 -22.36
CA SER A 730 4.08 -17.14 -21.83
C SER A 730 5.58 -16.81 -21.83
N LEU A 731 6.29 -17.12 -20.74
CA LEU A 731 7.75 -16.97 -20.66
C LEU A 731 8.52 -18.09 -21.39
N LEU A 732 7.84 -19.07 -21.98
CA LEU A 732 8.50 -20.10 -22.81
C LEU A 732 8.80 -19.63 -24.22
N ARG A 733 8.29 -18.46 -24.60
CA ARG A 733 8.33 -17.90 -25.95
C ARG A 733 8.92 -16.48 -25.88
N PRO A 734 9.46 -15.93 -26.97
CA PRO A 734 9.92 -14.54 -26.99
C PRO A 734 8.81 -13.60 -26.52
N LEU A 735 9.11 -12.69 -25.58
CA LEU A 735 8.13 -11.68 -25.16
C LEU A 735 8.06 -10.58 -26.21
N ARG A 736 6.84 -10.20 -26.57
CA ARG A 736 6.57 -9.08 -27.47
C ARG A 736 6.43 -7.81 -26.64
N ALA A 737 7.29 -6.83 -26.90
CA ALA A 737 7.26 -5.53 -26.22
C ALA A 737 6.05 -4.66 -26.63
N ALA A 738 5.44 -4.95 -27.78
CA ALA A 738 4.33 -4.21 -28.36
C ALA A 738 3.44 -5.14 -29.21
N ALA A 739 2.19 -4.73 -29.40
CA ALA A 739 1.28 -5.33 -30.37
C ALA A 739 1.67 -4.98 -31.82
N GLU A 740 1.06 -5.68 -32.78
CA GLU A 740 1.31 -5.46 -34.22
C GLU A 740 0.90 -4.06 -34.71
N ASN A 741 -0.06 -3.43 -34.03
CA ASN A 741 -0.49 -2.05 -34.29
C ASN A 741 0.40 -0.99 -33.59
N GLY A 742 1.40 -1.40 -32.80
CA GLY A 742 2.41 -0.54 -32.19
C GLY A 742 2.17 -0.09 -30.75
N HIS A 743 1.01 -0.37 -30.14
CA HIS A 743 0.83 -0.07 -28.70
C HIS A 743 1.69 -1.00 -27.83
N GLY A 744 2.13 -0.51 -26.68
CA GLY A 744 2.96 -1.29 -25.75
C GLY A 744 2.23 -2.50 -25.16
N ASP A 745 3.00 -3.51 -24.74
CA ASP A 745 2.55 -4.53 -23.80
C ASP A 745 2.52 -3.92 -22.39
N TRP A 746 1.33 -3.50 -21.95
CA TRP A 746 1.15 -2.75 -20.71
C TRP A 746 1.02 -3.65 -19.48
N GLN A 747 1.68 -3.29 -18.40
CA GLN A 747 1.66 -4.00 -17.13
C GLN A 747 1.22 -3.07 -16.00
N PHE A 748 0.27 -3.53 -15.19
CA PHE A 748 -0.35 -2.76 -14.13
C PHE A 748 -0.11 -3.40 -12.78
N SER A 749 0.16 -2.56 -11.78
CA SER A 749 0.34 -2.98 -10.39
C SER A 749 -0.50 -2.13 -9.46
N VAL A 750 -1.42 -2.76 -8.75
CA VAL A 750 -2.26 -2.10 -7.74
C VAL A 750 -1.45 -1.89 -6.45
N THR A 751 -1.33 -0.64 -5.99
CA THR A 751 -0.53 -0.30 -4.79
C THR A 751 -1.33 -0.52 -3.51
N ASN A 752 -0.76 -1.20 -2.52
CA ASN A 752 -1.34 -1.46 -1.20
C ASN A 752 -1.98 -0.20 -0.58
N PRO A 753 -3.24 -0.26 -0.09
CA PRO A 753 -4.10 -1.45 0.00
C PRO A 753 -4.94 -1.73 -1.26
N GLY A 754 -4.96 -0.83 -2.22
CA GLY A 754 -5.37 -1.11 -3.60
C GLY A 754 -6.22 -0.05 -4.29
N GLY A 755 -6.76 0.91 -3.56
CA GLY A 755 -7.69 1.92 -4.06
C GLY A 755 -7.09 3.29 -4.32
N ALA A 756 -5.82 3.53 -3.97
CA ALA A 756 -5.23 4.87 -4.06
C ALA A 756 -4.41 5.10 -5.34
N THR A 757 -3.49 4.19 -5.68
CA THR A 757 -2.61 4.35 -6.84
C THR A 757 -2.42 3.06 -7.61
N LEU A 758 -2.12 3.21 -8.89
CA LEU A 758 -1.85 2.17 -9.87
C LEU A 758 -0.50 2.47 -10.52
N ALA A 759 0.45 1.54 -10.46
CA ALA A 759 1.68 1.67 -11.24
C ALA A 759 1.48 1.07 -12.64
N ALA A 760 1.96 1.76 -13.67
CA ALA A 760 1.89 1.33 -15.06
C ALA A 760 3.28 1.34 -15.72
N ARG A 761 3.58 0.29 -16.47
CA ARG A 761 4.81 0.10 -17.25
C ARG A 761 4.48 -0.51 -18.60
N ASP A 762 5.41 -0.44 -19.56
CA ASP A 762 5.25 -1.15 -20.83
C ASP A 762 6.52 -1.89 -21.28
N GLY A 763 6.34 -2.84 -22.19
CA GLY A 763 7.43 -3.63 -22.76
C GLY A 763 8.42 -2.84 -23.62
N ARG A 764 8.01 -1.72 -24.22
CA ARG A 764 8.85 -0.90 -25.12
C ARG A 764 9.90 -0.11 -24.35
N ASN A 765 9.52 0.43 -23.19
CA ASN A 765 10.38 1.25 -22.35
C ASN A 765 10.52 0.62 -20.95
N PRO A 766 11.32 -0.46 -20.81
CA PRO A 766 11.38 -1.28 -19.61
C PRO A 766 11.80 -0.52 -18.33
N ASN A 767 12.42 0.65 -18.45
CA ASN A 767 12.87 1.42 -17.29
C ASN A 767 11.86 2.47 -16.83
N TRP A 768 10.83 2.76 -17.62
CA TRP A 768 9.88 3.82 -17.30
C TRP A 768 8.68 3.28 -16.55
N ARG A 769 8.24 4.06 -15.55
CA ARG A 769 7.06 3.73 -14.75
C ARG A 769 6.30 5.00 -14.40
N LEU A 770 4.99 4.93 -14.57
CA LEU A 770 4.03 5.94 -14.14
C LEU A 770 3.29 5.41 -12.91
N THR A 771 3.16 6.24 -11.91
CA THR A 771 2.23 6.05 -10.80
C THR A 771 1.03 6.93 -11.04
N PHE A 772 -0.07 6.26 -11.33
CA PHE A 772 -1.35 6.82 -11.68
C PHE A 772 -2.25 6.89 -10.43
N PRO A 773 -2.78 8.06 -10.08
CA PRO A 773 -3.70 8.20 -8.95
C PRO A 773 -5.10 7.71 -9.32
N ILE A 774 -5.62 6.73 -8.58
CA ILE A 774 -6.99 6.22 -8.70
C ILE A 774 -7.95 7.21 -8.02
N THR A 775 -7.61 7.66 -6.81
CA THR A 775 -8.34 8.71 -6.08
C THR A 775 -7.63 10.05 -6.21
N SER A 776 -8.41 11.12 -6.10
CA SER A 776 -7.90 12.49 -6.07
C SER A 776 -7.09 12.77 -4.80
N GLY A 777 -6.01 13.54 -4.94
CA GLY A 777 -5.15 13.92 -3.81
C GLY A 777 -3.90 13.06 -3.65
N GLN A 778 -3.77 12.01 -4.47
CA GLN A 778 -2.54 11.24 -4.62
C GLN A 778 -1.62 11.90 -5.66
N ASP A 779 -0.31 11.74 -5.48
CA ASP A 779 0.69 12.30 -6.39
C ASP A 779 0.78 11.47 -7.67
N TRP A 780 0.80 12.15 -8.81
CA TRP A 780 1.34 11.60 -10.05
C TRP A 780 2.86 11.52 -9.91
N HIS A 781 3.43 10.37 -10.26
CA HIS A 781 4.88 10.18 -10.19
C HIS A 781 5.40 9.45 -11.42
N PHE A 782 6.41 10.02 -12.05
CA PHE A 782 7.18 9.37 -13.12
C PHE A 782 8.57 9.02 -12.62
N VAL A 783 8.99 7.78 -12.84
CA VAL A 783 10.36 7.34 -12.53
C VAL A 783 11.00 6.62 -13.71
N ASP A 784 12.25 6.96 -13.99
CA ASP A 784 13.18 6.13 -14.77
C ASP A 784 14.02 5.31 -13.79
N VAL A 785 13.71 4.02 -13.70
CA VAL A 785 14.30 3.04 -12.79
C VAL A 785 15.81 2.85 -13.03
N SER A 786 16.30 3.17 -14.23
CA SER A 786 17.73 3.10 -14.54
C SER A 786 18.51 4.29 -13.99
N SER A 787 17.81 5.38 -13.66
CA SER A 787 18.40 6.60 -13.11
C SER A 787 18.52 6.51 -11.59
N ASN A 788 19.49 7.23 -11.01
CA ASN A 788 19.57 7.44 -9.55
C ASN A 788 18.64 8.56 -9.06
N SER A 789 17.72 9.04 -9.91
CA SER A 789 16.79 10.12 -9.57
C SER A 789 15.60 9.57 -8.79
N SER A 790 15.04 10.39 -7.90
CA SER A 790 13.76 10.09 -7.25
C SER A 790 12.56 10.21 -8.19
N GLY A 791 12.74 10.59 -9.45
CA GLY A 791 11.66 10.83 -10.39
C GLY A 791 11.07 12.23 -10.35
N ILE A 792 9.97 12.44 -11.07
CA ILE A 792 9.23 13.71 -11.17
C ILE A 792 7.86 13.52 -10.55
N PHE A 793 7.54 14.34 -9.54
CA PHE A 793 6.25 14.33 -8.86
C PHE A 793 5.40 15.54 -9.27
N SER A 794 4.09 15.35 -9.30
CA SER A 794 3.11 16.44 -9.39
C SER A 794 1.73 16.01 -8.89
N LEU A 795 0.94 16.96 -8.43
CA LEU A 795 -0.48 16.75 -8.13
C LEU A 795 -1.38 16.92 -9.37
N SER A 796 -0.80 17.32 -10.51
CA SER A 796 -1.50 17.55 -11.78
C SER A 796 -0.76 16.83 -12.90
N PHE A 797 -1.50 16.10 -13.74
CA PHE A 797 -0.94 15.37 -14.88
C PHE A 797 -0.28 16.33 -15.89
N ASP A 798 -0.92 17.44 -16.24
CA ASP A 798 -0.36 18.40 -17.19
C ASP A 798 0.96 19.00 -16.69
N THR A 799 1.04 19.28 -15.39
CA THR A 799 2.27 19.78 -14.77
C THR A 799 3.35 18.70 -14.75
N LEU A 800 3.01 17.44 -14.48
CA LEU A 800 3.94 16.31 -14.59
C LEU A 800 4.49 16.19 -16.02
N ARG A 801 3.60 16.14 -17.03
CA ARG A 801 3.95 16.01 -18.45
C ARG A 801 4.83 17.16 -18.92
N ASN A 802 4.48 18.40 -18.59
CA ASN A 802 5.27 19.58 -18.96
C ASN A 802 6.66 19.57 -18.30
N ARG A 803 6.77 19.15 -17.04
CA ARG A 803 8.06 18.99 -16.35
C ARG A 803 8.89 17.88 -16.97
N ALA A 804 8.29 16.72 -17.27
CA ALA A 804 8.95 15.62 -17.94
C ALA A 804 9.44 16.01 -19.34
N GLN A 805 8.61 16.71 -20.12
CA GLN A 805 9.01 17.23 -21.43
C GLN A 805 10.22 18.18 -21.33
N ALA A 806 10.20 19.09 -20.36
CA ALA A 806 11.28 20.06 -20.17
C ALA A 806 12.58 19.43 -19.67
N GLN A 807 12.50 18.37 -18.85
CA GLN A 807 13.67 17.74 -18.23
C GLN A 807 14.23 16.56 -19.03
N LEU A 808 13.37 15.78 -19.69
CA LEU A 808 13.69 14.48 -20.28
C LEU A 808 13.35 14.40 -21.78
N GLY A 809 12.61 15.37 -22.32
CA GLY A 809 12.29 15.47 -23.75
C GLY A 809 10.88 14.99 -24.11
N THR A 810 10.50 15.20 -25.37
CA THR A 810 9.14 14.95 -25.88
C THR A 810 8.75 13.48 -25.85
N GLU A 811 9.70 12.56 -26.07
CA GLU A 811 9.43 11.11 -26.07
C GLU A 811 8.84 10.63 -24.73
N VAL A 812 9.42 11.07 -23.61
CA VAL A 812 8.92 10.73 -22.26
C VAL A 812 7.54 11.36 -22.02
N ALA A 813 7.32 12.58 -22.51
CA ALA A 813 6.03 13.26 -22.38
C ALA A 813 4.92 12.56 -23.17
N ASP A 814 5.22 12.08 -24.38
CA ASP A 814 4.29 11.32 -25.22
C ASP A 814 4.00 9.94 -24.59
N TRP A 815 5.02 9.25 -24.07
CA TRP A 815 4.83 7.98 -23.35
C TRP A 815 3.99 8.16 -22.09
N LEU A 816 4.20 9.23 -21.33
CA LEU A 816 3.42 9.56 -20.13
C LEU A 816 1.94 9.77 -20.44
N GLU A 817 1.65 10.43 -21.56
CA GLU A 817 0.30 10.62 -22.05
C GLU A 817 -0.35 9.31 -22.44
N GLU A 818 0.37 8.45 -23.18
CA GLU A 818 -0.10 7.10 -23.51
C GLU A 818 -0.39 6.30 -22.23
N ALA A 819 0.57 6.26 -21.29
CA ALA A 819 0.46 5.53 -20.03
C ALA A 819 -0.74 5.98 -19.20
N ALA A 820 -0.98 7.30 -19.11
CA ALA A 820 -2.11 7.84 -18.36
C ALA A 820 -3.45 7.47 -19.00
N ILE A 821 -3.57 7.55 -20.33
CA ILE A 821 -4.80 7.18 -21.06
C ILE A 821 -5.10 5.69 -20.90
N VAL A 822 -4.10 4.83 -21.06
CA VAL A 822 -4.25 3.38 -20.91
C VAL A 822 -4.60 3.03 -19.47
N SER A 823 -3.94 3.63 -18.47
CA SER A 823 -4.23 3.39 -17.06
C SER A 823 -5.67 3.75 -16.69
N ARG A 824 -6.19 4.86 -17.24
CA ARG A 824 -7.60 5.27 -17.06
C ARG A 824 -8.56 4.24 -17.66
N TRP A 825 -8.30 3.76 -18.88
CA TRP A 825 -9.13 2.74 -19.51
C TRP A 825 -9.07 1.42 -18.74
N TRP A 826 -7.87 0.98 -18.35
CA TRP A 826 -7.66 -0.25 -17.59
C TRP A 826 -8.40 -0.20 -16.25
N LEU A 827 -8.40 0.94 -15.54
CA LEU A 827 -9.13 1.11 -14.29
C LEU A 827 -10.63 0.89 -14.45
N ASP A 828 -11.25 1.48 -15.48
CA ASP A 828 -12.68 1.31 -15.74
C ASP A 828 -12.99 -0.14 -16.17
N GLU A 829 -12.19 -0.71 -17.06
CA GLU A 829 -12.35 -2.07 -17.55
C GLU A 829 -12.04 -3.11 -16.47
N ASN A 830 -11.12 -2.85 -15.54
CA ASN A 830 -10.86 -3.69 -14.36
C ASN A 830 -12.12 -3.79 -13.49
N GLN A 831 -12.74 -2.67 -13.15
CA GLN A 831 -13.99 -2.68 -12.38
C GLN A 831 -15.11 -3.40 -13.13
N ARG A 832 -15.18 -3.23 -14.45
CA ARG A 832 -16.18 -3.89 -15.29
C ARG A 832 -16.00 -5.41 -15.31
N ARG A 833 -14.78 -5.89 -15.57
CA ARG A 833 -14.43 -7.32 -15.58
C ARG A 833 -14.73 -7.99 -14.25
N TRP A 834 -14.42 -7.34 -13.14
CA TRP A 834 -14.70 -7.85 -11.79
C TRP A 834 -16.17 -7.71 -11.34
N ARG A 835 -17.04 -7.09 -12.15
CA ARG A 835 -18.41 -6.71 -11.78
C ARG A 835 -18.43 -5.95 -10.44
N PHE A 836 -17.55 -4.95 -10.32
CA PHE A 836 -17.30 -4.19 -9.10
C PHE A 836 -17.79 -2.73 -9.22
N GLY A 837 -18.09 -2.11 -8.08
CA GLY A 837 -18.50 -0.71 -8.01
C GLY A 837 -19.79 -0.44 -8.80
N LYS A 838 -19.73 0.48 -9.77
CA LYS A 838 -20.88 0.81 -10.64
C LYS A 838 -21.32 -0.33 -11.56
N TYR A 839 -20.49 -1.36 -11.73
CA TYR A 839 -20.76 -2.54 -12.54
C TYR A 839 -21.22 -3.74 -11.71
N ALA A 840 -21.36 -3.59 -10.38
CA ALA A 840 -21.92 -4.64 -9.56
C ALA A 840 -23.38 -4.92 -9.95
N PRO A 841 -23.80 -6.19 -10.01
CA PRO A 841 -25.20 -6.52 -10.25
C PRO A 841 -26.06 -5.83 -9.18
N ALA A 842 -27.16 -5.22 -9.61
CA ALA A 842 -28.12 -4.64 -8.67
C ALA A 842 -28.53 -5.73 -7.69
N GLN A 843 -28.35 -5.52 -6.38
CA GLN A 843 -28.88 -6.43 -5.38
C GLN A 843 -30.38 -6.54 -5.61
N GLU A 844 -30.85 -7.69 -6.10
CA GLU A 844 -32.24 -8.06 -5.94
C GLU A 844 -32.49 -8.03 -4.43
N LYS A 845 -33.36 -7.12 -4.01
CA LYS A 845 -33.86 -7.14 -2.64
C LYS A 845 -34.56 -8.48 -2.47
N GLU A 846 -33.91 -9.42 -1.79
CA GLU A 846 -34.62 -10.53 -1.17
C GLU A 846 -35.56 -9.92 -0.12
N ASP A 847 -36.85 -9.84 -0.48
CA ASP A 847 -37.96 -9.49 0.41
C ASP A 847 -38.25 -10.60 1.43
#